data_AF-A0A8D0DGT3-F1
#
_entry.id   AF-A0A8D0DGT3-F1
#
_cell.length_a   1.000
_cell.length_b   1.000
_cell.length_c   1.000
_cell.angle_alpha   90.00
_cell.angle_beta   90.00
_cell.angle_gamma   90.00
#
_symmetry.space_group_name_H-M   'P 1'
#
loop_
_entity.id
_entity.type
_entity.pdbx_description
1 polymer ?
#
loop_
_entity_poly.entity_id
_entity_poly.type
_entity_poly.pdbx_seq_one_letter_code
_entity_poly.pdbx_strand_id
1 'polypeptide(L)'
;IKNVGIMSCSLGLLTMDTILKMLSAKLKENKKNWFGPSPYVEVTVDGQSKKTEKCNNTHNPKWKQPLTVIVTPFSKLVFRVWSHQTLKSDVLLGMATLDVSDTLKSNDMTSERMAHTHVLFFLSGPLRTIVFTVFFHKNMSKLPQDVLYVCASVVTLLVSDFCCALSLSTLPPHRRSRDSSPAVDAVEHRSSPSGRRAANSTGSPSVSSGGSRPLRPPRPSRPPPPTPRRPTSSPGQTFTAGSSCSGMTHAVIHHYLMPSIFIAIVLPSWERRVDQMGRVYFVDHMTRTTTWQRPTMETVRNYEQWQHQRSQLQGAMQQFNQRFIFGLQDQGSATQNKDFDPLGPLPHGWEKRTDTNGRVYFVHHSTRTTQWEDPRTQGVLNEKPLPEGWEMRFTVDGIPYFVDHNRRTTTYIDPRTGKSSLENGPQITYVRDFKAKVQYFRFWCQQLSLPQHIKITVTRKTLFEDSFQQIMSFNAQDLRRRLWIIFPGEEGLDYGGVAREWFFLLSHEVLNPMYCLFEYAGKDNYCLQINPASYINPDHLKYFKFIGRFIAMALFHGKFIDTGFSLPFYKRILNKPLALKDLESIDEEFYNSLMWIKDNNIEECGLEMYFSVDKEILGEISTHELKPDGGDLPVTEENKEEYIRLVAEWRMSRGVEEQTQAFFEGFNEVLPQQYLQYFDAKELEVMLCGMQEIDLADWQRNTIYRHYARSSKQIVWFWQFIKEMDNEKRMRLLQFVTGTCRLPVGGFADLMGSNGPQKFCLEKVGKENWLPRSHTCFNRLDLPPYKSYEQLKEKLMFAIEETEGFGQE
;
A
#
# COMPACT_ATOMS: atom_id res chain seq x y z
N ILE A 1 32.30 -38.04 -2.76
CA ILE A 1 31.90 -37.19 -3.91
C ILE A 1 31.34 -38.10 -5.00
N LYS A 2 30.28 -37.66 -5.69
CA LYS A 2 29.42 -38.42 -6.64
C LYS A 2 28.55 -39.51 -5.99
N ASN A 3 27.32 -39.61 -6.51
CA ASN A 3 26.26 -40.60 -6.23
C ASN A 3 25.81 -40.78 -4.77
N VAL A 4 25.25 -39.71 -4.19
CA VAL A 4 24.10 -39.85 -3.26
C VAL A 4 22.90 -39.20 -3.95
N GLY A 5 21.85 -39.99 -4.19
CA GLY A 5 20.61 -39.51 -4.80
C GLY A 5 19.75 -38.72 -3.82
N ILE A 6 18.85 -37.88 -4.34
CA ILE A 6 17.98 -37.02 -3.53
C ILE A 6 16.91 -37.88 -2.82
N MET A 7 17.15 -38.25 -1.56
CA MET A 7 16.08 -38.70 -0.65
C MET A 7 15.51 -37.50 0.13
N SER A 8 14.88 -36.59 -0.60
CA SER A 8 13.97 -35.56 -0.03
C SER A 8 12.63 -36.19 0.36
N CYS A 9 12.66 -37.27 1.14
CA CYS A 9 11.48 -38.07 1.47
C CYS A 9 10.87 -37.69 2.83
N SER A 10 9.55 -37.48 2.81
CA SER A 10 8.62 -37.86 3.89
C SER A 10 8.79 -37.25 5.29
N LEU A 11 9.32 -36.03 5.44
CA LEU A 11 9.11 -35.25 6.67
C LEU A 11 7.72 -34.57 6.70
N GLY A 12 7.17 -34.20 5.54
CA GLY A 12 5.80 -33.66 5.38
C GLY A 12 4.68 -34.69 5.50
N LEU A 13 4.90 -35.81 6.20
CA LEU A 13 3.94 -36.91 6.40
C LEU A 13 3.62 -37.19 7.88
N LEU A 14 3.97 -36.26 8.78
CA LEU A 14 3.67 -36.29 10.22
C LEU A 14 2.82 -35.10 10.70
N THR A 15 2.32 -34.27 9.78
CA THR A 15 1.47 -33.11 10.05
C THR A 15 -0.02 -33.48 10.05
N MET A 16 -0.80 -32.89 10.95
CA MET A 16 -2.26 -33.03 11.04
C MET A 16 -2.94 -31.65 10.99
N ASP A 17 -3.95 -31.53 10.12
CA ASP A 17 -4.80 -30.34 10.02
C ASP A 17 -5.74 -30.25 11.24
N THR A 18 -5.53 -29.29 12.13
CA THR A 18 -6.34 -29.13 13.36
C THR A 18 -7.27 -27.93 13.26
N ILE A 19 -8.57 -28.15 13.52
CA ILE A 19 -9.63 -27.16 13.33
C ILE A 19 -10.10 -26.66 14.70
N LEU A 20 -9.51 -25.57 15.17
CA LEU A 20 -9.83 -24.93 16.44
C LEU A 20 -11.14 -24.13 16.32
N LYS A 21 -12.27 -24.71 16.75
CA LYS A 21 -13.54 -23.99 16.86
C LYS A 21 -13.66 -23.32 18.23
N MET A 22 -13.11 -22.13 18.35
CA MET A 22 -13.24 -21.32 19.57
C MET A 22 -14.66 -20.75 19.67
N LEU A 23 -15.33 -20.97 20.82
CA LEU A 23 -16.77 -20.74 20.97
C LEU A 23 -17.11 -19.50 21.79
N SER A 24 -16.43 -19.28 22.92
CA SER A 24 -16.72 -18.18 23.84
C SER A 24 -15.66 -17.99 24.93
N ALA A 25 -15.62 -16.82 25.57
CA ALA A 25 -14.97 -16.65 26.87
C ALA A 25 -15.89 -15.91 27.87
N LYS A 26 -15.51 -15.91 29.15
CA LYS A 26 -16.16 -15.12 30.19
C LYS A 26 -15.12 -14.33 30.99
N LEU A 27 -15.05 -13.04 30.70
CA LEU A 27 -14.16 -12.08 31.34
C LEU A 27 -14.80 -11.52 32.62
N LYS A 28 -13.98 -10.92 33.49
CA LYS A 28 -14.47 -10.25 34.70
C LYS A 28 -15.02 -8.87 34.32
N GLU A 29 -16.26 -8.58 34.73
CA GLU A 29 -16.85 -7.24 34.67
C GLU A 29 -16.08 -6.28 35.58
N ASN A 30 -15.73 -5.10 35.07
CA ASN A 30 -15.08 -4.04 35.85
C ASN A 30 -16.03 -2.84 35.98
N LYS A 31 -16.74 -2.75 37.12
CA LYS A 31 -17.73 -1.70 37.40
C LYS A 31 -17.20 -0.25 37.46
N LYS A 32 -15.89 -0.03 37.25
CA LYS A 32 -15.29 1.29 37.10
C LYS A 32 -15.18 1.78 35.66
N ASN A 33 -15.24 0.90 34.66
CA ASN A 33 -15.10 1.27 33.26
C ASN A 33 -16.48 1.29 32.60
N TRP A 34 -16.81 2.38 31.90
CA TRP A 34 -18.07 2.50 31.17
C TRP A 34 -18.15 1.55 29.95
N PHE A 35 -16.97 1.18 29.41
CA PHE A 35 -16.83 0.25 28.30
C PHE A 35 -16.19 -1.07 28.77
N GLY A 36 -16.76 -2.18 28.32
CA GLY A 36 -16.12 -3.49 28.38
C GLY A 36 -15.02 -3.62 27.31
N PRO A 37 -14.14 -4.62 27.43
CA PRO A 37 -13.05 -4.85 26.48
C PRO A 37 -13.58 -5.25 25.10
N SER A 38 -12.72 -5.17 24.09
CA SER A 38 -12.99 -5.66 22.72
C SER A 38 -12.15 -6.91 22.41
N PRO A 39 -12.44 -8.07 23.02
CA PRO A 39 -11.53 -9.22 22.99
C PRO A 39 -11.50 -10.02 21.68
N TYR A 40 -10.29 -10.36 21.24
CA TYR A 40 -10.01 -11.42 20.26
C TYR A 40 -9.09 -12.49 20.86
N VAL A 41 -8.92 -13.61 20.15
CA VAL A 41 -7.99 -14.67 20.53
C VAL A 41 -6.97 -14.89 19.42
N GLU A 42 -5.70 -14.87 19.81
CA GLU A 42 -4.58 -15.35 19.02
C GLU A 42 -4.25 -16.79 19.40
N VAL A 43 -3.96 -17.65 18.43
CA VAL A 43 -3.38 -18.97 18.63
C VAL A 43 -2.04 -19.04 17.93
N THR A 44 -1.00 -19.36 18.71
CA THR A 44 0.38 -19.57 18.21
C THR A 44 0.80 -21.02 18.40
N VAL A 45 1.40 -21.62 17.36
CA VAL A 45 1.90 -23.00 17.38
C VAL A 45 3.00 -23.16 16.34
N ASP A 46 4.16 -23.71 16.73
CA ASP A 46 5.28 -24.06 15.86
C ASP A 46 5.69 -22.96 14.84
N GLY A 47 5.60 -21.69 15.26
CA GLY A 47 5.92 -20.51 14.43
C GLY A 47 4.75 -19.99 13.57
N GLN A 48 3.59 -20.64 13.58
CA GLN A 48 2.33 -20.10 13.05
C GLN A 48 1.67 -19.18 14.09
N SER A 49 1.00 -18.12 13.63
CA SER A 49 0.00 -17.36 14.41
C SER A 49 -1.30 -17.23 13.62
N LYS A 50 -2.44 -17.31 14.32
CA LYS A 50 -3.79 -17.07 13.79
C LYS A 50 -4.63 -16.31 14.81
N LYS A 51 -5.18 -15.16 14.42
CA LYS A 51 -6.09 -14.33 15.24
C LYS A 51 -7.55 -14.54 14.80
N THR A 52 -8.51 -14.49 15.72
CA THR A 52 -9.94 -14.33 15.38
C THR A 52 -10.29 -12.88 15.11
N GLU A 53 -11.47 -12.66 14.55
CA GLU A 53 -12.17 -11.39 14.74
C GLU A 53 -12.36 -11.06 16.24
N LYS A 54 -12.36 -9.76 16.56
CA LYS A 54 -12.70 -9.23 17.89
C LYS A 54 -14.22 -9.24 18.11
N CYS A 55 -14.65 -9.43 19.36
CA CYS A 55 -16.00 -9.10 19.78
C CYS A 55 -15.95 -7.73 20.46
N ASN A 56 -16.68 -6.73 19.97
CA ASN A 56 -16.60 -5.37 20.51
C ASN A 56 -17.36 -5.24 21.85
N ASN A 57 -16.81 -4.46 22.78
CA ASN A 57 -17.44 -4.02 24.03
C ASN A 57 -18.20 -5.14 24.79
N THR A 58 -17.51 -6.23 25.15
CA THR A 58 -18.15 -7.38 25.82
C THR A 58 -17.25 -8.15 26.79
N HIS A 59 -17.80 -8.43 27.97
CA HIS A 59 -17.23 -9.37 28.93
C HIS A 59 -17.60 -10.84 28.65
N ASN A 60 -18.47 -11.12 27.67
CA ASN A 60 -18.90 -12.48 27.33
C ASN A 60 -18.79 -12.72 25.81
N PRO A 61 -17.58 -12.63 25.22
CA PRO A 61 -17.38 -12.79 23.78
C PRO A 61 -17.78 -14.18 23.28
N LYS A 62 -18.25 -14.23 22.03
CA LYS A 62 -18.65 -15.46 21.33
C LYS A 62 -18.12 -15.42 19.90
N TRP A 63 -16.89 -15.90 19.73
CA TRP A 63 -16.29 -16.07 18.41
C TRP A 63 -17.05 -17.18 17.65
N LYS A 64 -17.36 -16.93 16.37
CA LYS A 64 -18.16 -17.85 15.53
C LYS A 64 -17.34 -18.54 14.43
N GLN A 65 -16.02 -18.40 14.49
CA GLN A 65 -15.09 -18.72 13.41
C GLN A 65 -14.19 -19.91 13.78
N PRO A 66 -14.04 -20.93 12.93
CA PRO A 66 -12.97 -21.91 13.07
C PRO A 66 -11.62 -21.30 12.65
N LEU A 67 -10.59 -21.48 13.47
CA LEU A 67 -9.19 -21.28 13.07
C LEU A 67 -8.57 -22.63 12.72
N THR A 68 -8.04 -22.78 11.51
CA THR A 68 -7.26 -23.97 11.15
C THR A 68 -5.77 -23.68 11.32
N VAL A 69 -5.07 -24.55 12.04
CA VAL A 69 -3.62 -24.56 12.20
C VAL A 69 -3.08 -25.96 11.93
N ILE A 70 -1.87 -26.04 11.37
CA ILE A 70 -1.22 -27.34 11.13
C ILE A 70 -0.38 -27.67 12.37
N VAL A 71 -0.58 -28.86 12.93
CA VAL A 71 0.16 -29.33 14.12
C VAL A 71 0.84 -30.66 13.83
N THR A 72 1.80 -31.01 14.67
CA THR A 72 2.39 -32.35 14.80
C THR A 72 1.90 -33.01 16.09
N PRO A 73 2.12 -34.32 16.30
CA PRO A 73 1.85 -34.98 17.58
C PRO A 73 2.63 -34.43 18.79
N PHE A 74 3.58 -33.50 18.61
CA PHE A 74 4.44 -32.93 19.65
C PHE A 74 4.28 -31.41 19.84
N SER A 75 3.35 -30.79 19.10
CA SER A 75 3.19 -29.33 19.06
C SER A 75 2.57 -28.76 20.34
N LYS A 76 2.86 -27.48 20.62
CA LYS A 76 2.27 -26.74 21.74
C LYS A 76 1.46 -25.54 21.23
N LEU A 77 0.15 -25.60 21.44
CA LEU A 77 -0.81 -24.57 21.08
C LEU A 77 -0.88 -23.55 22.22
N VAL A 78 -0.31 -22.36 22.01
CA VAL A 78 -0.35 -21.23 22.97
C VAL A 78 -1.42 -20.24 22.52
N PHE A 79 -2.48 -20.13 23.31
CA PHE A 79 -3.62 -19.24 23.09
C PHE A 79 -3.40 -17.94 23.88
N ARG A 80 -3.51 -16.76 23.27
CA ARG A 80 -3.53 -15.46 23.94
C ARG A 80 -4.85 -14.77 23.69
N VAL A 81 -5.46 -14.22 24.74
CA VAL A 81 -6.66 -13.40 24.64
C VAL A 81 -6.24 -11.95 24.80
N TRP A 82 -6.51 -11.12 23.80
CA TRP A 82 -6.11 -9.73 23.71
C TRP A 82 -7.35 -8.85 23.68
N SER A 83 -7.38 -7.73 24.41
CA SER A 83 -8.37 -6.66 24.20
C SER A 83 -7.81 -5.71 23.16
N HIS A 84 -8.55 -5.54 22.06
CA HIS A 84 -8.15 -4.57 21.06
C HIS A 84 -8.23 -3.13 21.60
N GLN A 85 -7.28 -2.30 21.16
CA GLN A 85 -7.24 -0.85 21.38
C GLN A 85 -7.00 -0.14 20.03
N THR A 86 -7.68 0.98 19.76
CA THR A 86 -7.59 1.68 18.45
C THR A 86 -6.50 2.75 18.39
N LEU A 87 -6.07 3.30 19.53
CA LEU A 87 -5.09 4.40 19.62
C LEU A 87 -3.79 4.03 20.37
N LYS A 88 -3.77 2.87 21.03
CA LYS A 88 -2.65 2.34 21.82
C LYS A 88 -2.49 0.85 21.51
N SER A 89 -1.40 0.25 21.96
CA SER A 89 -1.14 -1.20 21.85
C SER A 89 -2.22 -2.07 22.52
N ASP A 90 -2.51 -3.24 21.92
CA ASP A 90 -3.51 -4.19 22.40
C ASP A 90 -3.16 -4.76 23.79
N VAL A 91 -4.12 -4.82 24.70
CA VAL A 91 -3.90 -5.23 26.10
C VAL A 91 -4.06 -6.75 26.24
N LEU A 92 -3.00 -7.46 26.66
CA LEU A 92 -3.09 -8.90 26.94
C LEU A 92 -4.02 -9.17 28.14
N LEU A 93 -5.17 -9.79 27.88
CA LEU A 93 -6.11 -10.22 28.91
C LEU A 93 -5.72 -11.57 29.52
N GLY A 94 -5.05 -12.46 28.78
CA GLY A 94 -4.61 -13.74 29.33
C GLY A 94 -3.90 -14.65 28.34
N MET A 95 -3.22 -15.68 28.85
CA MET A 95 -2.52 -16.69 28.04
C MET A 95 -2.74 -18.10 28.60
N ALA A 96 -2.91 -19.05 27.69
CA ALA A 96 -3.24 -20.44 27.92
C ALA A 96 -2.40 -21.35 27.01
N THR A 97 -2.23 -22.63 27.34
CA THR A 97 -1.39 -23.55 26.55
C THR A 97 -1.92 -24.98 26.59
N LEU A 98 -1.90 -25.66 25.43
CA LEU A 98 -2.30 -27.05 25.26
C LEU A 98 -1.17 -27.85 24.59
N ASP A 99 -0.76 -28.96 25.19
CA ASP A 99 0.18 -29.92 24.58
C ASP A 99 -0.60 -30.93 23.74
N VAL A 100 -0.30 -31.00 22.43
CA VAL A 100 -1.00 -31.91 21.51
C VAL A 100 -0.71 -33.38 21.86
N SER A 101 0.49 -33.69 22.35
CA SER A 101 0.87 -35.07 22.68
C SER A 101 0.06 -35.61 23.86
N ASP A 102 -0.11 -34.83 24.93
CA ASP A 102 -0.90 -35.24 26.10
C ASP A 102 -2.40 -35.27 25.79
N THR A 103 -2.86 -34.36 24.92
CA THR A 103 -4.24 -34.35 24.45
C THR A 103 -4.57 -35.57 23.60
N LEU A 104 -3.65 -36.05 22.77
CA LEU A 104 -3.83 -37.29 21.99
C LEU A 104 -3.75 -38.55 22.86
N LYS A 105 -2.87 -38.58 23.88
CA LYS A 105 -2.77 -39.69 24.85
C LYS A 105 -4.05 -39.85 25.69
N SER A 106 -4.68 -38.74 26.09
CA SER A 106 -5.83 -38.73 27.01
C SER A 106 -7.20 -39.05 26.36
N ASN A 107 -7.25 -39.29 25.05
CA ASN A 107 -8.51 -39.52 24.30
C ASN A 107 -8.62 -40.91 23.64
N ASP A 108 -7.70 -41.84 23.98
CA ASP A 108 -7.49 -43.15 23.34
C ASP A 108 -7.23 -43.11 21.82
N MET A 109 -6.09 -43.68 21.41
CA MET A 109 -5.50 -43.50 20.07
C MET A 109 -6.23 -44.20 18.90
N THR A 110 -7.46 -44.67 19.09
CA THR A 110 -8.06 -45.79 18.32
C THR A 110 -9.33 -45.45 17.52
N SER A 111 -9.85 -44.22 17.56
CA SER A 111 -11.12 -43.87 16.90
C SER A 111 -10.98 -43.13 15.55
N GLU A 112 -11.88 -43.43 14.61
CA GLU A 112 -12.05 -42.70 13.32
C GLU A 112 -12.93 -41.44 13.46
N ARG A 113 -12.99 -40.84 14.65
CA ARG A 113 -13.83 -39.68 14.96
C ARG A 113 -13.01 -38.55 15.58
N MET A 114 -13.50 -37.32 15.47
CA MET A 114 -12.88 -36.12 16.07
C MET A 114 -12.63 -36.34 17.56
N ALA A 115 -11.36 -36.19 17.99
CA ALA A 115 -11.05 -35.98 19.40
C ALA A 115 -11.57 -34.60 19.79
N HIS A 116 -12.46 -34.56 20.79
CA HIS A 116 -13.08 -33.35 21.32
C HIS A 116 -12.44 -33.05 22.68
N THR A 117 -11.75 -31.93 22.81
CA THR A 117 -11.15 -31.53 24.09
C THR A 117 -11.72 -30.19 24.53
N HIS A 118 -12.48 -30.23 25.64
CA HIS A 118 -12.84 -29.02 26.37
C HIS A 118 -11.69 -28.64 27.30
N VAL A 119 -11.12 -27.44 27.12
CA VAL A 119 -10.03 -26.97 27.96
C VAL A 119 -10.49 -25.79 28.80
N LEU A 120 -10.43 -25.99 30.11
CA LEU A 120 -10.74 -25.02 31.15
C LEU A 120 -9.44 -24.39 31.64
N PHE A 121 -9.24 -23.09 31.38
CA PHE A 121 -8.05 -22.38 31.82
C PHE A 121 -8.34 -21.48 33.02
N PHE A 122 -7.55 -21.66 34.08
CA PHE A 122 -7.40 -20.73 35.18
C PHE A 122 -6.18 -19.85 34.90
N LEU A 123 -6.38 -18.53 34.88
CA LEU A 123 -5.36 -17.55 34.54
C LEU A 123 -4.86 -16.86 35.82
N SER A 124 -3.55 -16.68 35.96
CA SER A 124 -2.97 -15.85 37.03
C SER A 124 -3.24 -14.38 36.75
N GLY A 125 -4.13 -13.76 37.53
CA GLY A 125 -4.52 -12.36 37.37
C GLY A 125 -5.96 -12.10 37.83
N PRO A 126 -6.55 -10.94 37.48
CA PRO A 126 -7.90 -10.55 37.90
C PRO A 126 -9.01 -11.23 37.06
N LEU A 127 -8.85 -12.48 36.64
CA LEU A 127 -9.81 -13.25 35.83
C LEU A 127 -10.09 -14.63 36.46
N ARG A 128 -11.19 -15.30 36.06
CA ARG A 128 -11.65 -16.53 36.73
C ARG A 128 -11.71 -17.80 35.86
N THR A 129 -12.20 -17.75 34.62
CA THR A 129 -12.31 -18.96 33.78
C THR A 129 -12.42 -18.63 32.30
N ILE A 130 -11.75 -19.39 31.43
CA ILE A 130 -12.07 -19.43 29.99
C ILE A 130 -12.28 -20.89 29.54
N VAL A 131 -13.21 -21.10 28.60
CA VAL A 131 -13.63 -22.42 28.09
C VAL A 131 -13.47 -22.46 26.57
N PHE A 132 -12.56 -23.30 26.08
CA PHE A 132 -12.40 -23.55 24.64
C PHE A 132 -12.77 -24.99 24.28
N THR A 133 -13.08 -25.23 22.99
CA THR A 133 -13.24 -26.59 22.46
C THR A 133 -12.30 -26.77 21.27
N VAL A 134 -11.44 -27.79 21.34
CA VAL A 134 -10.49 -28.15 20.29
C VAL A 134 -11.01 -29.38 19.56
N PHE A 135 -10.97 -29.36 18.22
CA PHE A 135 -11.32 -30.47 17.35
C PHE A 135 -10.11 -30.85 16.50
N PHE A 136 -9.56 -32.03 16.72
CA PHE A 136 -8.52 -32.59 15.85
C PHE A 136 -9.19 -33.27 14.64
N HIS A 137 -8.70 -32.95 13.43
CA HIS A 137 -9.16 -33.61 12.20
C HIS A 137 -8.03 -34.47 11.63
N LYS A 138 -8.39 -35.64 11.09
CA LYS A 138 -7.42 -36.70 10.72
C LYS A 138 -7.38 -36.85 9.21
N ASN A 139 -6.57 -36.01 8.56
CA ASN A 139 -6.37 -36.03 7.13
C ASN A 139 -5.21 -37.00 6.76
N MET A 140 -5.49 -38.30 6.83
CA MET A 140 -4.49 -39.37 6.59
C MET A 140 -4.75 -40.07 5.25
N SER A 141 -3.94 -39.75 4.24
CA SER A 141 -3.61 -40.74 3.21
C SER A 141 -2.88 -41.91 3.87
N LYS A 142 -3.25 -43.16 3.56
CA LYS A 142 -2.77 -44.34 4.28
C LYS A 142 -1.26 -44.54 4.08
N LEU A 143 -0.52 -44.62 5.20
CA LEU A 143 0.83 -45.16 5.26
C LEU A 143 0.87 -46.35 6.24
N PRO A 144 1.55 -47.46 5.89
CA PRO A 144 1.72 -48.59 6.80
C PRO A 144 2.53 -48.23 8.05
N GLN A 145 2.29 -48.95 9.16
CA GLN A 145 3.04 -48.76 10.42
C GLN A 145 4.54 -49.00 10.25
N ASP A 146 4.94 -49.82 9.28
CA ASP A 146 6.32 -50.18 8.97
C ASP A 146 7.17 -48.95 8.59
N VAL A 147 6.58 -47.98 7.88
CA VAL A 147 7.25 -46.75 7.47
C VAL A 147 7.59 -45.87 8.67
N LEU A 148 6.71 -45.84 9.69
CA LEU A 148 6.91 -45.07 10.92
C LEU A 148 8.13 -45.60 11.71
N TYR A 149 8.31 -46.93 11.74
CA TYR A 149 9.44 -47.58 12.40
C TYR A 149 10.77 -47.34 11.68
N VAL A 150 10.74 -47.36 10.34
CA VAL A 150 11.91 -47.01 9.51
C VAL A 150 12.31 -45.55 9.69
N CYS A 151 11.37 -44.60 9.69
CA CYS A 151 11.67 -43.19 9.92
C CYS A 151 12.28 -42.93 11.30
N ALA A 152 11.75 -43.54 12.37
CA ALA A 152 12.32 -43.44 13.71
C ALA A 152 13.76 -44.01 13.77
N SER A 153 14.01 -45.13 13.10
CA SER A 153 15.33 -45.77 13.04
C SER A 153 16.34 -44.91 12.29
N VAL A 154 15.97 -44.32 11.15
CA VAL A 154 16.84 -43.45 10.34
C VAL A 154 17.17 -42.14 11.06
N VAL A 155 16.20 -41.52 11.76
CA VAL A 155 16.47 -40.32 12.58
C VAL A 155 17.43 -40.65 13.72
N THR A 156 17.29 -41.82 14.36
CA THR A 156 18.19 -42.27 15.43
C THR A 156 19.62 -42.51 14.93
N LEU A 157 19.78 -43.11 13.74
CA LEU A 157 21.08 -43.33 13.11
C LEU A 157 21.76 -42.01 12.70
N LEU A 158 21.02 -41.07 12.10
CA LEU A 158 21.58 -39.77 11.72
C LEU A 158 22.04 -38.95 12.93
N VAL A 159 21.35 -39.05 14.08
CA VAL A 159 21.79 -38.45 15.35
C VAL A 159 23.04 -39.17 15.90
N SER A 160 23.10 -40.50 15.81
CA SER A 160 24.28 -41.30 16.22
C SER A 160 25.56 -40.90 15.46
N ASP A 161 25.50 -40.82 14.14
CA ASP A 161 26.67 -40.49 13.31
C ASP A 161 27.14 -39.05 13.54
N PHE A 162 26.21 -38.10 13.76
CA PHE A 162 26.56 -36.72 14.12
C PHE A 162 27.21 -36.62 15.51
N CYS A 163 26.76 -37.43 16.49
CA CYS A 163 27.40 -37.55 17.79
C CYS A 163 28.81 -38.16 17.70
N CYS A 164 29.05 -39.13 16.81
CA CYS A 164 30.39 -39.66 16.54
C CYS A 164 31.31 -38.60 15.90
N ALA A 165 30.80 -37.82 14.94
CA ALA A 165 31.55 -36.73 14.31
C ALA A 165 31.95 -35.63 15.32
N LEU A 166 31.04 -35.26 16.23
CA LEU A 166 31.35 -34.34 17.33
C LEU A 166 32.35 -34.93 18.33
N SER A 167 32.29 -36.22 18.62
CA SER A 167 33.16 -36.90 19.59
C SER A 167 34.65 -36.93 19.18
N LEU A 168 34.97 -36.87 17.88
CA LEU A 168 36.36 -36.80 17.40
C LEU A 168 37.01 -35.41 17.52
N SER A 169 36.27 -34.38 17.95
CA SER A 169 36.71 -32.97 17.85
C SER A 169 37.24 -32.35 19.17
N THR A 170 37.66 -33.14 20.16
CA THR A 170 38.20 -32.62 21.44
C THR A 170 39.51 -33.29 21.90
N LEU A 171 40.63 -32.57 21.75
CA LEU A 171 41.90 -32.82 22.43
C LEU A 171 42.57 -31.46 22.83
N PRO A 172 43.53 -31.45 23.78
CA PRO A 172 43.59 -30.41 24.82
C PRO A 172 44.41 -29.14 24.50
N PRO A 173 44.25 -28.06 25.29
CA PRO A 173 44.82 -26.75 24.99
C PRO A 173 46.25 -26.55 25.52
N HIS A 174 47.13 -25.94 24.72
CA HIS A 174 48.32 -25.24 25.22
C HIS A 174 48.64 -23.99 24.37
N ARG A 175 49.10 -22.91 25.04
CA ARG A 175 49.47 -21.65 24.37
C ARG A 175 50.97 -21.62 24.01
N ARG A 176 51.25 -21.34 22.72
CA ARG A 176 52.43 -20.63 22.16
C ARG A 176 53.82 -20.92 22.77
N SER A 177 54.78 -21.35 21.93
CA SER A 177 55.81 -20.44 21.38
C SER A 177 56.89 -21.16 20.54
N ARG A 178 57.14 -20.60 19.33
CA ARG A 178 58.42 -20.52 18.59
C ARG A 178 59.09 -21.73 17.89
N ASP A 179 59.50 -21.38 16.66
CA ASP A 179 60.78 -21.64 15.96
C ASP A 179 61.08 -22.95 15.21
N SER A 180 61.62 -22.71 13.99
CA SER A 180 62.51 -23.55 13.15
C SER A 180 61.96 -24.76 12.38
N SER A 181 61.98 -24.61 11.04
CA SER A 181 62.12 -25.70 10.06
C SER A 181 63.50 -26.39 10.19
N PRO A 182 63.74 -27.58 9.59
CA PRO A 182 64.13 -27.62 8.17
C PRO A 182 63.81 -28.91 7.35
N ALA A 183 64.08 -28.82 6.04
CA ALA A 183 64.63 -29.85 5.15
C ALA A 183 63.79 -31.06 4.62
N VAL A 184 63.83 -31.20 3.27
CA VAL A 184 63.93 -32.41 2.40
C VAL A 184 62.84 -33.52 2.46
N ASP A 185 62.55 -34.34 1.44
CA ASP A 185 63.03 -34.60 0.05
C ASP A 185 61.77 -34.90 -0.84
N ALA A 186 61.59 -34.56 -2.13
CA ALA A 186 62.28 -34.84 -3.42
C ALA A 186 61.63 -35.97 -4.27
N VAL A 187 61.91 -36.00 -5.60
CA VAL A 187 61.44 -36.98 -6.63
C VAL A 187 59.92 -36.93 -6.97
N GLU A 188 59.47 -36.20 -8.00
CA GLU A 188 59.51 -36.44 -9.47
C GLU A 188 58.54 -37.50 -10.05
N HIS A 189 57.67 -37.06 -10.98
CA HIS A 189 57.65 -37.64 -12.33
C HIS A 189 57.14 -36.64 -13.38
N ARG A 190 57.57 -36.83 -14.64
CA ARG A 190 57.58 -35.77 -15.68
C ARG A 190 56.82 -36.11 -16.96
N SER A 191 56.61 -35.07 -17.77
CA SER A 191 56.18 -35.11 -19.17
C SER A 191 57.07 -34.20 -20.06
N SER A 192 56.66 -33.95 -21.30
CA SER A 192 57.32 -33.10 -22.33
C SER A 192 56.32 -32.85 -23.48
N PRO A 193 56.56 -31.94 -24.47
CA PRO A 193 57.76 -31.15 -24.78
C PRO A 193 57.44 -29.63 -24.89
N SER A 194 58.19 -28.68 -25.49
CA SER A 194 59.47 -28.59 -26.26
C SER A 194 60.12 -27.20 -25.93
N GLY A 195 61.42 -26.90 -26.05
CA GLY A 195 62.42 -27.24 -27.07
C GLY A 195 62.36 -26.24 -28.25
N ARG A 196 63.40 -25.49 -28.68
CA ARG A 196 64.83 -25.37 -28.29
C ARG A 196 65.38 -23.98 -28.70
N ARG A 197 66.44 -23.45 -28.03
CA ARG A 197 67.64 -22.81 -28.64
C ARG A 197 68.70 -22.41 -27.58
N ALA A 198 69.94 -22.20 -28.02
CA ALA A 198 71.12 -21.81 -27.22
C ALA A 198 71.50 -20.33 -27.53
N ALA A 199 72.53 -19.67 -26.95
CA ALA A 199 73.63 -20.10 -26.06
C ALA A 199 74.11 -18.94 -25.13
N ASN A 200 75.15 -19.20 -24.31
CA ASN A 200 75.72 -18.30 -23.30
C ASN A 200 76.19 -16.92 -23.80
N SER A 201 76.10 -15.89 -22.94
CA SER A 201 77.24 -14.98 -22.68
C SER A 201 77.18 -14.39 -21.25
N THR A 202 78.36 -14.19 -20.66
CA THR A 202 78.62 -13.68 -19.30
C THR A 202 78.42 -12.16 -19.13
N GLY A 203 78.11 -11.68 -17.92
CA GLY A 203 78.26 -10.26 -17.58
C GLY A 203 77.84 -9.84 -16.16
N SER A 204 78.81 -9.64 -15.27
CA SER A 204 78.67 -8.88 -13.99
C SER A 204 80.02 -8.29 -13.61
N PRO A 205 80.07 -7.12 -12.94
CA PRO A 205 80.71 -7.07 -11.62
C PRO A 205 80.01 -6.13 -10.61
N SER A 206 80.64 -5.89 -9.45
CA SER A 206 80.03 -5.40 -8.19
C SER A 206 80.87 -4.37 -7.40
N VAL A 207 80.24 -3.59 -6.51
CA VAL A 207 80.82 -2.74 -5.43
C VAL A 207 79.77 -2.66 -4.29
N SER A 208 79.97 -3.03 -3.00
CA SER A 208 80.79 -2.48 -1.87
C SER A 208 80.31 -1.13 -1.27
N SER A 209 80.35 -0.81 0.04
CA SER A 209 80.52 -1.57 1.32
C SER A 209 80.37 -0.67 2.60
N GLY A 210 80.17 -1.25 3.82
CA GLY A 210 80.34 -0.61 5.17
C GLY A 210 79.06 -0.19 5.96
N GLY A 211 78.99 -0.07 7.31
CA GLY A 211 79.83 -0.59 8.42
C GLY A 211 79.91 0.27 9.73
N SER A 212 79.51 -0.22 10.94
CA SER A 212 79.98 0.20 12.32
C SER A 212 79.20 -0.42 13.53
N ARG A 213 79.71 -0.31 14.80
CA ARG A 213 79.21 -0.92 16.09
C ARG A 213 79.87 -0.28 17.35
N PRO A 214 79.33 -0.31 18.61
CA PRO A 214 79.91 -1.12 19.75
C PRO A 214 78.93 -1.48 20.97
N LEU A 215 79.41 -1.66 22.24
CA LEU A 215 78.70 -2.14 23.49
C LEU A 215 79.03 -1.28 24.78
N ARG A 216 78.77 -1.52 26.11
CA ARG A 216 78.48 -2.69 27.03
C ARG A 216 77.98 -2.22 28.48
N PRO A 217 77.32 -3.03 29.37
CA PRO A 217 76.82 -2.69 30.76
C PRO A 217 77.48 -3.56 31.92
N PRO A 218 77.00 -3.80 33.21
CA PRO A 218 75.81 -3.38 34.06
C PRO A 218 75.98 -3.21 35.65
N ARG A 219 74.86 -2.97 36.42
CA ARG A 219 74.53 -3.30 37.89
C ARG A 219 75.10 -2.45 39.09
N PRO A 220 74.67 -2.56 40.41
CA PRO A 220 73.59 -3.36 41.13
C PRO A 220 72.75 -2.76 42.36
N SER A 221 71.55 -3.37 42.65
CA SER A 221 70.89 -3.82 43.94
C SER A 221 70.38 -2.99 45.20
N ARG A 222 69.08 -3.23 45.58
CA ARG A 222 68.40 -3.35 46.94
C ARG A 222 68.19 -2.10 47.87
N PRO A 223 67.34 -2.13 48.96
CA PRO A 223 66.17 -2.96 49.39
C PRO A 223 64.91 -2.10 49.85
N PRO A 224 63.99 -2.50 50.78
CA PRO A 224 62.82 -3.40 50.60
C PRO A 224 61.40 -2.77 50.92
N PRO A 225 60.26 -3.41 50.53
CA PRO A 225 58.89 -2.87 50.68
C PRO A 225 57.96 -3.56 51.74
N PRO A 226 56.81 -2.94 52.12
CA PRO A 226 55.79 -3.46 53.07
C PRO A 226 54.51 -4.09 52.43
N THR A 227 53.51 -4.45 53.27
CA THR A 227 52.25 -5.20 52.94
C THR A 227 51.14 -4.88 53.99
N PRO A 228 49.95 -5.56 54.13
CA PRO A 228 49.26 -6.65 53.37
C PRO A 228 47.80 -6.22 52.94
N ARG A 229 46.76 -7.02 52.62
CA ARG A 229 46.33 -8.46 52.71
C ARG A 229 45.44 -8.80 51.46
N ARG A 230 45.19 -10.02 50.92
CA ARG A 230 45.34 -11.47 51.26
C ARG A 230 44.21 -12.08 52.14
N PRO A 231 43.57 -13.24 51.83
CA PRO A 231 43.71 -14.18 50.69
C PRO A 231 42.55 -14.03 49.67
N THR A 232 42.22 -14.84 48.64
CA THR A 232 42.64 -16.15 48.05
C THR A 232 42.13 -17.50 48.62
N SER A 233 42.10 -18.54 47.77
CA SER A 233 41.55 -19.90 47.99
C SER A 233 42.45 -21.02 47.41
N SER A 234 42.41 -22.26 47.97
CA SER A 234 43.03 -23.55 47.52
C SER A 234 43.19 -24.52 48.73
N PRO A 235 43.51 -25.84 48.59
CA PRO A 235 43.26 -26.84 47.52
C PRO A 235 42.79 -28.25 48.07
N GLY A 236 42.70 -29.29 47.21
CA GLY A 236 42.51 -30.74 47.56
C GLY A 236 41.11 -31.29 47.22
N GLN A 237 40.88 -32.39 46.48
CA GLN A 237 41.28 -33.82 46.61
C GLN A 237 40.61 -34.52 47.84
N THR A 238 39.98 -35.71 47.76
CA THR A 238 40.03 -36.79 46.73
C THR A 238 38.83 -37.80 46.80
N PHE A 239 38.67 -38.61 45.73
CA PHE A 239 38.17 -40.01 45.67
C PHE A 239 36.67 -40.45 45.63
N THR A 240 36.47 -41.48 44.78
CA THR A 240 35.50 -42.61 44.79
C THR A 240 34.03 -42.47 44.33
N ALA A 241 33.55 -43.57 43.73
CA ALA A 241 32.20 -43.85 43.18
C ALA A 241 31.73 -42.95 42.01
N GLY A 242 30.78 -43.37 41.16
CA GLY A 242 30.16 -44.70 41.03
C GLY A 242 28.71 -44.65 40.52
N SER A 243 28.53 -44.82 39.20
CA SER A 243 27.24 -45.03 38.49
C SER A 243 26.26 -43.83 38.34
N SER A 244 25.53 -43.87 37.22
CA SER A 244 24.19 -43.30 36.98
C SER A 244 23.96 -41.77 37.02
N CYS A 245 24.05 -41.11 35.85
CA CYS A 245 23.39 -39.82 35.61
C CYS A 245 22.97 -39.57 34.13
N SER A 246 22.14 -40.46 33.57
CA SER A 246 21.52 -40.25 32.25
C SER A 246 20.39 -39.20 32.31
N GLY A 247 20.70 -37.92 32.13
CA GLY A 247 19.67 -36.88 32.26
C GLY A 247 20.04 -35.40 32.06
N MET A 248 21.04 -35.03 31.24
CA MET A 248 21.37 -33.60 31.06
C MET A 248 21.98 -33.19 29.69
N THR A 249 21.46 -33.73 28.57
CA THR A 249 21.91 -33.37 27.20
C THR A 249 20.80 -32.91 26.25
N HIS A 250 19.58 -33.43 26.35
CA HIS A 250 18.48 -33.13 25.41
C HIS A 250 18.05 -31.65 25.36
N ALA A 251 18.10 -30.93 26.49
CA ALA A 251 17.53 -29.60 26.60
C ALA A 251 18.29 -28.51 25.81
N VAL A 252 19.61 -28.65 25.65
CA VAL A 252 20.46 -27.59 25.07
C VAL A 252 20.49 -27.65 23.54
N ILE A 253 20.46 -28.85 22.96
CA ILE A 253 20.51 -29.06 21.50
C ILE A 253 19.26 -28.47 20.81
N HIS A 254 18.11 -28.54 21.48
CA HIS A 254 16.82 -28.06 20.95
C HIS A 254 16.77 -26.54 20.69
N HIS A 255 17.60 -25.75 21.37
CA HIS A 255 17.51 -24.29 21.35
C HIS A 255 18.35 -23.64 20.22
N TYR A 256 19.33 -24.34 19.67
CA TYR A 256 20.32 -23.75 18.74
C TYR A 256 20.34 -24.33 17.32
N LEU A 257 19.76 -25.52 17.07
CA LEU A 257 19.77 -26.15 15.74
C LEU A 257 18.41 -26.16 15.02
N MET A 258 17.30 -25.89 15.70
CA MET A 258 15.98 -25.79 15.08
C MET A 258 15.79 -24.56 14.17
N PRO A 259 16.36 -23.36 14.43
CA PRO A 259 16.17 -22.20 13.54
C PRO A 259 16.65 -22.43 12.10
N SER A 260 17.70 -23.24 11.91
CA SER A 260 18.31 -23.47 10.59
C SER A 260 17.56 -24.48 9.72
N ILE A 261 16.76 -25.38 10.32
CA ILE A 261 16.00 -26.42 9.60
C ILE A 261 14.58 -25.95 9.24
N PHE A 262 14.03 -24.96 9.96
CA PHE A 262 12.70 -24.39 9.67
C PHE A 262 12.63 -23.52 8.40
N ILE A 263 13.71 -23.41 7.62
CA ILE A 263 13.79 -22.63 6.38
C ILE A 263 13.25 -23.43 5.17
N ALA A 264 12.04 -24.02 5.26
CA ALA A 264 11.25 -24.48 4.11
C ALA A 264 9.82 -24.95 4.49
N ILE A 265 8.96 -24.04 4.94
CA ILE A 265 7.53 -24.12 4.55
C ILE A 265 7.22 -22.85 3.76
N VAL A 266 7.54 -22.93 2.47
CA VAL A 266 6.94 -22.10 1.43
C VAL A 266 5.76 -22.91 0.86
N LEU A 267 4.76 -22.26 0.26
CA LEU A 267 3.61 -22.98 -0.30
C LEU A 267 4.05 -23.95 -1.43
N PRO A 268 3.32 -25.04 -1.73
CA PRO A 268 3.84 -26.13 -2.56
C PRO A 268 4.30 -25.78 -3.99
N SER A 269 3.85 -24.66 -4.57
CA SER A 269 4.31 -24.13 -5.87
C SER A 269 5.49 -23.17 -5.76
N TRP A 270 5.83 -22.68 -4.57
CA TRP A 270 6.72 -21.54 -4.33
C TRP A 270 8.10 -21.96 -3.79
N GLU A 271 9.15 -21.34 -4.29
CA GLU A 271 10.54 -21.51 -3.85
C GLU A 271 11.12 -20.19 -3.31
N ARG A 272 11.94 -20.27 -2.25
CA ARG A 272 12.78 -19.15 -1.78
C ARG A 272 14.08 -19.13 -2.59
N ARG A 273 14.39 -18.00 -3.21
CA ARG A 273 15.64 -17.73 -3.91
C ARG A 273 16.42 -16.58 -3.27
N VAL A 274 17.64 -16.40 -3.77
CA VAL A 274 18.57 -15.32 -3.41
C VAL A 274 19.12 -14.72 -4.70
N ASP A 275 19.17 -13.41 -4.81
CA ASP A 275 19.67 -12.71 -6.00
C ASP A 275 21.21 -12.51 -5.98
N GLN A 276 21.75 -11.85 -7.01
CA GLN A 276 23.19 -11.57 -7.13
C GLN A 276 23.73 -10.64 -6.02
N MET A 277 22.85 -9.95 -5.29
CA MET A 277 23.19 -9.03 -4.19
C MET A 277 22.97 -9.68 -2.81
N GLY A 278 22.62 -10.97 -2.75
CA GLY A 278 22.30 -11.67 -1.50
C GLY A 278 20.89 -11.40 -0.96
N ARG A 279 20.03 -10.67 -1.70
CA ARG A 279 18.67 -10.33 -1.29
C ARG A 279 17.73 -11.52 -1.51
N VAL A 280 16.85 -11.78 -0.55
CA VAL A 280 15.90 -12.91 -0.60
C VAL A 280 14.66 -12.53 -1.40
N TYR A 281 14.22 -13.42 -2.29
CA TYR A 281 12.95 -13.30 -3.02
C TYR A 281 12.27 -14.66 -3.17
N PHE A 282 11.03 -14.67 -3.68
CA PHE A 282 10.22 -15.87 -3.82
C PHE A 282 9.71 -16.02 -5.26
N VAL A 283 9.61 -17.27 -5.74
CA VAL A 283 9.21 -17.62 -7.12
C VAL A 283 8.16 -18.73 -7.11
N ASP A 284 7.05 -18.55 -7.80
CA ASP A 284 6.08 -19.60 -8.07
C ASP A 284 6.48 -20.37 -9.35
N HIS A 285 6.66 -21.69 -9.27
CA HIS A 285 7.03 -22.54 -10.40
C HIS A 285 5.86 -22.84 -11.35
N MET A 286 4.61 -22.78 -10.87
CA MET A 286 3.39 -23.00 -11.65
C MET A 286 3.02 -21.75 -12.45
N THR A 287 2.92 -20.59 -11.80
CA THR A 287 2.52 -19.33 -12.47
C THR A 287 3.69 -18.54 -13.06
N ARG A 288 4.93 -18.84 -12.66
CA ARG A 288 6.16 -18.06 -12.97
C ARG A 288 6.17 -16.65 -12.39
N THR A 289 5.28 -16.37 -11.45
CA THR A 289 5.22 -15.14 -10.66
C THR A 289 6.42 -15.05 -9.72
N THR A 290 6.88 -13.83 -9.42
CA THR A 290 7.89 -13.57 -8.38
C THR A 290 7.40 -12.47 -7.45
N THR A 291 7.89 -12.46 -6.21
CA THR A 291 7.68 -11.37 -5.24
C THR A 291 8.82 -11.33 -4.22
N TRP A 292 9.00 -10.18 -3.58
CA TRP A 292 9.94 -10.00 -2.47
C TRP A 292 9.34 -10.39 -1.11
N GLN A 293 8.01 -10.32 -0.96
CA GLN A 293 7.31 -10.71 0.26
C GLN A 293 7.20 -12.23 0.37
N ARG A 294 7.32 -12.79 1.59
CA ARG A 294 7.09 -14.22 1.81
C ARG A 294 5.62 -14.55 1.49
N PRO A 295 5.33 -15.45 0.53
CA PRO A 295 3.95 -15.79 0.18
C PRO A 295 3.26 -16.53 1.34
N THR A 296 2.04 -16.10 1.65
CA THR A 296 1.12 -16.74 2.59
C THR A 296 -0.12 -17.22 1.84
N MET A 297 -0.93 -18.09 2.47
CA MET A 297 -2.22 -18.51 1.89
C MET A 297 -3.17 -17.33 1.60
N GLU A 298 -2.99 -16.22 2.30
CA GLU A 298 -3.81 -15.01 2.18
C GLU A 298 -3.34 -14.14 1.03
N THR A 299 -2.03 -13.84 0.94
CA THR A 299 -1.47 -13.09 -0.19
C THR A 299 -1.62 -13.84 -1.52
N VAL A 300 -1.57 -15.18 -1.51
CA VAL A 300 -1.84 -15.99 -2.70
C VAL A 300 -3.32 -15.94 -3.10
N ARG A 301 -4.27 -16.07 -2.16
CA ARG A 301 -5.71 -15.92 -2.45
C ARG A 301 -6.03 -14.54 -3.02
N ASN A 302 -5.47 -13.48 -2.44
CA ASN A 302 -5.72 -12.11 -2.90
C ASN A 302 -5.18 -11.89 -4.33
N TYR A 303 -4.04 -12.53 -4.66
CA TYR A 303 -3.50 -12.57 -6.02
C TYR A 303 -4.35 -13.41 -7.00
N GLU A 304 -4.86 -14.57 -6.58
CA GLU A 304 -5.78 -15.39 -7.36
C GLU A 304 -7.09 -14.61 -7.69
N GLN A 305 -7.63 -13.88 -6.70
CA GLN A 305 -8.80 -13.01 -6.90
C GLN A 305 -8.52 -11.85 -7.85
N TRP A 306 -7.37 -11.18 -7.70
CA TRP A 306 -6.91 -10.14 -8.63
C TRP A 306 -6.74 -10.68 -10.07
N GLN A 307 -6.17 -11.88 -10.23
CA GLN A 307 -6.07 -12.55 -11.53
C GLN A 307 -7.44 -12.90 -12.13
N HIS A 308 -8.42 -13.33 -11.31
CA HIS A 308 -9.78 -13.58 -11.79
C HIS A 308 -10.44 -12.28 -12.27
N GLN A 309 -10.35 -11.18 -11.51
CA GLN A 309 -10.83 -9.87 -11.95
C GLN A 309 -10.13 -9.42 -13.25
N ARG A 310 -8.80 -9.61 -13.33
CA ARG A 310 -8.00 -9.33 -14.53
C ARG A 310 -8.47 -10.12 -15.77
N SER A 311 -8.87 -11.39 -15.60
CA SER A 311 -9.37 -12.20 -16.71
C SER A 311 -10.66 -11.67 -17.35
N GLN A 312 -11.46 -10.91 -16.59
CA GLN A 312 -12.73 -10.33 -17.06
C GLN A 312 -12.55 -8.98 -17.80
N LEU A 313 -11.34 -8.42 -17.83
CA LEU A 313 -11.05 -7.11 -18.44
C LEU A 313 -11.37 -7.02 -19.92
N GLN A 314 -11.48 -8.14 -20.63
CA GLN A 314 -11.86 -8.17 -22.04
C GLN A 314 -13.30 -7.65 -22.27
N GLY A 315 -14.19 -7.79 -21.28
CA GLY A 315 -15.50 -7.14 -21.26
C GLY A 315 -15.42 -5.68 -20.79
N ALA A 316 -14.68 -5.42 -19.70
CA ALA A 316 -14.52 -4.08 -19.13
C ALA A 316 -13.92 -3.08 -20.13
N MET A 317 -13.01 -3.50 -21.01
CA MET A 317 -12.40 -2.66 -22.04
C MET A 317 -13.42 -2.07 -23.03
N GLN A 318 -14.57 -2.71 -23.24
CA GLN A 318 -15.64 -2.14 -24.09
C GLN A 318 -16.34 -0.97 -23.39
N GLN A 319 -16.67 -1.11 -22.10
CA GLN A 319 -17.23 -0.05 -21.27
C GLN A 319 -16.21 1.09 -21.05
N PHE A 320 -14.94 0.75 -20.84
CA PHE A 320 -13.85 1.72 -20.70
C PHE A 320 -13.67 2.59 -21.95
N ASN A 321 -13.78 2.00 -23.15
CA ASN A 321 -13.75 2.74 -24.42
C ASN A 321 -14.95 3.67 -24.64
N GLN A 322 -16.04 3.51 -23.88
CA GLN A 322 -17.20 4.40 -23.91
C GLN A 322 -17.03 5.61 -22.95
N ARG A 323 -16.00 5.63 -22.10
CA ARG A 323 -15.74 6.75 -21.20
C ARG A 323 -15.32 8.00 -21.97
N PHE A 324 -15.71 9.17 -21.48
CA PHE A 324 -15.52 10.47 -22.15
C PHE A 324 -15.29 11.60 -21.13
N ILE A 325 -15.02 12.82 -21.62
CA ILE A 325 -15.17 14.05 -20.83
C ILE A 325 -15.87 15.09 -21.72
N PHE A 326 -16.86 15.80 -21.18
CA PHE A 326 -17.59 16.82 -21.93
C PHE A 326 -16.65 17.94 -22.40
N GLY A 327 -16.82 18.37 -23.66
CA GLY A 327 -15.98 19.39 -24.29
C GLY A 327 -14.71 18.88 -24.98
N LEU A 328 -14.42 17.57 -24.93
CA LEU A 328 -13.33 16.94 -25.70
C LEU A 328 -13.80 16.14 -26.93
N GLN A 329 -15.10 15.82 -27.04
CA GLN A 329 -15.64 15.02 -28.15
C GLN A 329 -15.52 15.69 -29.54
N ASP A 330 -15.64 17.03 -29.63
CA ASP A 330 -15.55 17.77 -30.92
C ASP A 330 -14.22 17.58 -31.66
N GLN A 331 -13.13 17.23 -30.96
CA GLN A 331 -11.83 16.99 -31.59
C GLN A 331 -11.73 15.61 -32.26
N GLY A 332 -12.70 14.71 -32.08
CA GLY A 332 -12.67 13.34 -32.59
C GLY A 332 -13.24 13.15 -34.00
N SER A 333 -14.09 14.06 -34.49
CA SER A 333 -14.94 13.85 -35.68
C SER A 333 -14.90 14.97 -36.72
N ALA A 334 -14.07 16.01 -36.54
CA ALA A 334 -14.04 17.21 -37.38
C ALA A 334 -13.02 17.13 -38.54
N THR A 335 -13.22 16.23 -39.51
CA THR A 335 -12.52 16.34 -40.81
C THR A 335 -13.08 17.47 -41.65
N GLN A 336 -12.26 18.52 -41.84
CA GLN A 336 -12.43 19.70 -42.71
C GLN A 336 -13.39 20.81 -42.24
N ASN A 337 -12.80 22.00 -42.09
CA ASN A 337 -13.38 23.34 -42.32
C ASN A 337 -14.66 23.76 -41.57
N LYS A 338 -14.49 24.29 -40.34
CA LYS A 338 -14.43 25.75 -40.13
C LYS A 338 -14.02 26.15 -38.71
N ASP A 339 -13.04 27.05 -38.62
CA ASP A 339 -12.86 28.09 -37.60
C ASP A 339 -13.15 27.74 -36.11
N PHE A 340 -12.57 26.65 -35.60
CA PHE A 340 -12.29 26.54 -34.16
C PHE A 340 -10.88 27.07 -33.88
N ASP A 341 -10.78 28.28 -33.34
CA ASP A 341 -9.50 28.88 -32.96
C ASP A 341 -9.28 28.75 -31.43
N PRO A 342 -8.20 28.07 -30.98
CA PRO A 342 -8.02 27.70 -29.57
C PRO A 342 -7.68 28.88 -28.64
N LEU A 343 -7.52 30.09 -29.18
CA LEU A 343 -7.35 31.34 -28.45
C LEU A 343 -8.64 32.19 -28.42
N GLY A 344 -9.80 31.61 -28.75
CA GLY A 344 -11.09 32.30 -28.82
C GLY A 344 -11.26 33.12 -30.11
N PRO A 345 -12.21 34.08 -30.18
CA PRO A 345 -12.27 35.02 -31.29
C PRO A 345 -11.02 35.92 -31.32
N LEU A 346 -10.68 36.46 -32.50
CA LEU A 346 -9.69 37.53 -32.58
C LEU A 346 -10.25 38.83 -31.97
N PRO A 347 -9.39 39.71 -31.38
CA PRO A 347 -9.87 40.97 -30.81
C PRO A 347 -10.54 41.85 -31.87
N HIS A 348 -11.53 42.65 -31.47
CA HIS A 348 -12.36 43.40 -32.40
C HIS A 348 -11.54 44.27 -33.37
N GLY A 349 -11.66 44.00 -34.67
CA GLY A 349 -10.92 44.69 -35.73
C GLY A 349 -9.71 43.92 -36.28
N TRP A 350 -9.41 42.72 -35.78
CA TRP A 350 -8.37 41.83 -36.30
C TRP A 350 -8.93 40.70 -37.19
N GLU A 351 -8.27 40.43 -38.32
CA GLU A 351 -8.56 39.32 -39.24
C GLU A 351 -7.34 38.40 -39.39
N LYS A 352 -7.57 37.08 -39.40
CA LYS A 352 -6.57 36.05 -39.67
C LYS A 352 -6.50 35.77 -41.17
N ARG A 353 -5.34 35.94 -41.79
CA ARG A 353 -5.09 35.63 -43.20
C ARG A 353 -3.95 34.64 -43.35
N THR A 354 -3.82 34.09 -44.57
CA THR A 354 -2.72 33.19 -44.96
C THR A 354 -2.10 33.71 -46.24
N ASP A 355 -0.77 33.72 -46.34
CA ASP A 355 -0.05 34.12 -47.56
C ASP A 355 -0.07 33.01 -48.63
N THR A 356 0.48 33.30 -49.81
CA THR A 356 0.60 32.33 -50.92
C THR A 356 1.51 31.13 -50.61
N ASN A 357 2.23 31.16 -49.48
CA ASN A 357 3.17 30.12 -49.03
C ASN A 357 2.60 29.31 -47.86
N GLY A 358 1.33 29.51 -47.47
CA GLY A 358 0.69 28.83 -46.35
C GLY A 358 1.01 29.40 -44.97
N ARG A 359 1.64 30.58 -44.87
CA ARG A 359 2.00 31.23 -43.61
C ARG A 359 0.86 32.12 -43.11
N VAL A 360 0.46 31.93 -41.87
CA VAL A 360 -0.56 32.77 -41.22
C VAL A 360 0.01 34.15 -40.91
N TYR A 361 -0.78 35.20 -41.13
CA TYR A 361 -0.51 36.56 -40.71
C TYR A 361 -1.81 37.25 -40.27
N PHE A 362 -1.70 38.32 -39.48
CA PHE A 362 -2.83 38.99 -38.85
C PHE A 362 -2.93 40.43 -39.34
N VAL A 363 -4.15 40.87 -39.65
CA VAL A 363 -4.46 42.19 -40.21
C VAL A 363 -5.31 42.98 -39.22
N HIS A 364 -4.92 44.20 -38.87
CA HIS A 364 -5.72 45.09 -38.04
C HIS A 364 -6.39 46.16 -38.91
N HIS A 365 -7.71 46.12 -39.01
CA HIS A 365 -8.50 46.90 -39.97
C HIS A 365 -8.59 48.39 -39.61
N SER A 366 -8.54 48.71 -38.31
CA SER A 366 -8.64 50.09 -37.80
C SER A 366 -7.35 50.89 -38.00
N THR A 367 -6.18 50.27 -37.81
CA THR A 367 -4.86 50.88 -38.06
C THR A 367 -4.28 50.58 -39.45
N ARG A 368 -4.88 49.64 -40.19
CA ARG A 368 -4.41 49.12 -41.49
C ARG A 368 -2.99 48.52 -41.45
N THR A 369 -2.62 47.93 -40.32
CA THR A 369 -1.31 47.28 -40.11
C THR A 369 -1.40 45.77 -40.24
N THR A 370 -0.28 45.11 -40.56
CA THR A 370 -0.16 43.65 -40.62
C THR A 370 1.04 43.16 -39.82
N GLN A 371 0.92 41.98 -39.22
CA GLN A 371 1.97 41.33 -38.43
C GLN A 371 1.92 39.80 -38.58
N TRP A 372 2.99 39.10 -38.21
CA TRP A 372 3.09 37.65 -38.37
C TRP A 372 2.68 36.88 -37.10
N GLU A 373 2.83 37.54 -35.96
CA GLU A 373 2.53 37.02 -34.63
C GLU A 373 1.06 37.27 -34.27
N ASP A 374 0.46 36.38 -33.50
CA ASP A 374 -0.95 36.51 -33.13
C ASP A 374 -1.15 37.67 -32.14
N PRO A 375 -2.09 38.61 -32.37
CA PRO A 375 -2.35 39.74 -31.46
C PRO A 375 -2.80 39.30 -30.07
N ARG A 376 -3.29 38.07 -29.89
CA ARG A 376 -3.63 37.47 -28.59
C ARG A 376 -2.39 36.93 -27.85
N THR A 377 -1.26 36.81 -28.55
CA THR A 377 0.06 36.49 -27.97
C THR A 377 0.95 37.73 -27.82
N GLN A 378 0.79 38.75 -28.68
CA GLN A 378 1.48 40.04 -28.57
C GLN A 378 0.84 40.99 -27.54
N GLY A 379 0.77 40.50 -26.31
CA GLY A 379 0.42 41.28 -25.13
C GLY A 379 0.79 40.43 -23.94
N VAL A 380 2.04 40.57 -23.46
CA VAL A 380 2.66 39.64 -22.51
C VAL A 380 1.76 39.44 -21.30
N LEU A 381 1.04 38.31 -21.30
CA LEU A 381 0.43 37.74 -20.11
C LEU A 381 1.59 37.49 -19.17
N ASN A 382 1.70 38.36 -18.15
CA ASN A 382 2.81 38.46 -17.22
C ASN A 382 3.34 37.05 -16.87
N GLU A 383 4.66 36.81 -17.02
CA GLU A 383 5.27 35.49 -16.80
C GLU A 383 5.03 34.94 -15.39
N LYS A 384 4.64 35.82 -14.47
CA LYS A 384 4.12 35.46 -13.14
C LYS A 384 2.77 34.73 -13.27
N PRO A 385 2.63 33.51 -12.71
CA PRO A 385 1.34 32.83 -12.67
C PRO A 385 0.29 33.67 -11.94
N LEU A 386 -0.98 33.33 -12.15
CA LEU A 386 -2.06 33.87 -11.32
C LEU A 386 -1.82 33.49 -9.85
N PRO A 387 -2.19 34.34 -8.88
CA PRO A 387 -2.10 33.99 -7.47
C PRO A 387 -2.89 32.72 -7.15
N GLU A 388 -2.55 32.08 -6.03
CA GLU A 388 -3.21 30.84 -5.62
C GLU A 388 -4.73 31.01 -5.52
N GLY A 389 -5.47 30.06 -6.11
CA GLY A 389 -6.92 30.11 -6.20
C GLY A 389 -7.51 31.14 -7.19
N TRP A 390 -6.73 31.77 -8.07
CA TRP A 390 -7.24 32.66 -9.13
C TRP A 390 -7.18 32.03 -10.53
N GLU A 391 -8.34 31.74 -11.12
CA GLU A 391 -8.48 31.29 -12.52
C GLU A 391 -8.74 32.50 -13.46
N MET A 392 -8.39 32.38 -14.74
CA MET A 392 -8.76 33.33 -15.81
C MET A 392 -9.62 32.63 -16.86
N ARG A 393 -10.79 33.22 -17.16
CA ARG A 393 -11.78 32.75 -18.14
C ARG A 393 -12.09 33.86 -19.14
N PHE A 394 -12.98 33.58 -20.11
CA PHE A 394 -13.47 34.54 -21.10
C PHE A 394 -15.01 34.55 -21.13
N THR A 395 -15.63 35.69 -21.39
CA THR A 395 -17.07 35.77 -21.70
C THR A 395 -17.37 35.14 -23.07
N VAL A 396 -18.66 35.00 -23.40
CA VAL A 396 -19.10 34.58 -24.74
C VAL A 396 -18.53 35.51 -25.83
N ASP A 397 -18.38 36.79 -25.51
CA ASP A 397 -17.82 37.85 -26.36
C ASP A 397 -16.29 37.88 -26.41
N GLY A 398 -15.62 36.92 -25.76
CA GLY A 398 -14.15 36.82 -25.72
C GLY A 398 -13.46 37.78 -24.75
N ILE A 399 -14.20 38.42 -23.83
CA ILE A 399 -13.62 39.36 -22.86
C ILE A 399 -13.05 38.58 -21.67
N PRO A 400 -11.75 38.72 -21.33
CA PRO A 400 -11.18 38.03 -20.18
C PRO A 400 -11.79 38.50 -18.86
N TYR A 401 -11.98 37.57 -17.92
CA TYR A 401 -12.36 37.83 -16.54
C TYR A 401 -11.67 36.83 -15.61
N PHE A 402 -11.61 37.15 -14.33
CA PHE A 402 -10.85 36.44 -13.32
C PHE A 402 -11.79 35.90 -12.24
N VAL A 403 -11.51 34.68 -11.77
CA VAL A 403 -12.32 33.93 -10.80
C VAL A 403 -11.47 33.67 -9.57
N ASP A 404 -11.78 34.34 -8.47
CA ASP A 404 -11.18 34.08 -7.15
C ASP A 404 -11.97 32.93 -6.51
N HIS A 405 -11.41 31.72 -6.52
CA HIS A 405 -11.99 30.54 -5.87
C HIS A 405 -11.90 30.60 -4.34
N ASN A 406 -10.96 31.35 -3.77
CA ASN A 406 -10.81 31.49 -2.32
C ASN A 406 -11.99 32.29 -1.74
N ARG A 407 -12.36 33.37 -2.43
CA ARG A 407 -13.49 34.25 -2.06
C ARG A 407 -14.79 33.89 -2.76
N ARG A 408 -14.73 32.99 -3.74
CA ARG A 408 -15.85 32.53 -4.60
C ARG A 408 -16.53 33.68 -5.35
N THR A 409 -15.70 34.58 -5.88
CA THR A 409 -16.12 35.80 -6.59
C THR A 409 -15.48 35.90 -7.96
N THR A 410 -16.11 36.63 -8.88
CA THR A 410 -15.52 36.96 -10.19
C THR A 410 -15.31 38.45 -10.33
N THR A 411 -14.28 38.87 -11.06
CA THR A 411 -13.97 40.27 -11.36
C THR A 411 -13.34 40.39 -12.74
N TYR A 412 -13.47 41.54 -13.39
CA TYR A 412 -12.72 41.85 -14.62
C TYR A 412 -11.29 42.33 -14.34
N ILE A 413 -10.92 42.51 -13.07
CA ILE A 413 -9.59 43.01 -12.65
C ILE A 413 -8.58 41.86 -12.56
N ASP A 414 -7.48 41.95 -13.31
CA ASP A 414 -6.37 40.97 -13.23
C ASP A 414 -5.65 41.10 -11.88
N PRO A 415 -5.63 40.04 -11.03
CA PRO A 415 -5.04 40.10 -9.69
C PRO A 415 -3.53 40.32 -9.70
N ARG A 416 -2.84 40.12 -10.83
CA ARG A 416 -1.38 40.32 -10.98
C ARG A 416 -1.02 41.75 -11.39
N THR A 417 -1.96 42.53 -11.91
CA THR A 417 -1.67 43.85 -12.51
C THR A 417 -2.60 44.98 -12.09
N GLY A 418 -3.75 44.67 -11.47
CA GLY A 418 -4.76 45.67 -11.10
C GLY A 418 -5.51 46.30 -12.28
N LYS A 419 -5.25 45.86 -13.51
CA LYS A 419 -5.94 46.35 -14.71
C LYS A 419 -7.26 45.63 -14.90
N SER A 420 -8.34 46.36 -15.19
CA SER A 420 -9.60 45.75 -15.61
C SER A 420 -9.58 45.42 -17.10
N SER A 421 -10.09 44.25 -17.45
CA SER A 421 -10.39 43.84 -18.84
C SER A 421 -11.68 44.45 -19.38
N LEU A 422 -12.53 44.99 -18.51
CA LEU A 422 -13.76 45.70 -18.85
C LEU A 422 -14.15 46.67 -17.73
N GLU A 423 -14.53 47.90 -18.08
CA GLU A 423 -15.12 48.84 -17.12
C GLU A 423 -16.64 48.63 -17.06
N ASN A 424 -17.20 48.53 -15.84
CA ASN A 424 -18.64 48.37 -15.58
C ASN A 424 -19.31 47.18 -16.31
N GLY A 425 -18.59 46.08 -16.49
CA GLY A 425 -19.14 44.83 -17.02
C GLY A 425 -20.20 44.19 -16.11
N PRO A 426 -21.08 43.32 -16.66
CA PRO A 426 -22.10 42.64 -15.88
C PRO A 426 -21.49 41.74 -14.79
N GLN A 427 -22.15 41.64 -13.63
CA GLN A 427 -21.67 40.77 -12.56
C GLN A 427 -21.83 39.30 -12.93
N ILE A 428 -20.73 38.66 -13.31
CA ILE A 428 -20.67 37.22 -13.54
C ILE A 428 -20.91 36.50 -12.20
N THR A 429 -21.58 35.35 -12.25
CA THR A 429 -21.78 34.49 -11.08
C THR A 429 -20.64 33.47 -11.00
N TYR A 430 -20.14 33.20 -9.80
CA TYR A 430 -19.14 32.15 -9.59
C TYR A 430 -19.75 30.77 -9.90
N VAL A 431 -19.11 30.03 -10.82
CA VAL A 431 -19.53 28.67 -11.21
C VAL A 431 -18.31 27.73 -11.22
N ARG A 432 -18.44 26.57 -10.57
CA ARG A 432 -17.50 25.44 -10.64
C ARG A 432 -17.63 24.72 -12.00
N ASP A 433 -17.22 25.42 -13.05
CA ASP A 433 -17.19 24.96 -14.44
C ASP A 433 -15.98 24.05 -14.68
N PHE A 434 -16.20 22.75 -14.51
CA PHE A 434 -15.19 21.72 -14.75
C PHE A 434 -14.73 21.70 -16.22
N LYS A 435 -15.63 21.99 -17.17
CA LYS A 435 -15.32 22.01 -18.61
C LYS A 435 -14.32 23.13 -18.94
N ALA A 436 -14.52 24.34 -18.40
CA ALA A 436 -13.58 25.46 -18.56
C ALA A 436 -12.18 25.11 -18.02
N LYS A 437 -12.10 24.55 -16.79
CA LYS A 437 -10.83 24.10 -16.20
C LYS A 437 -10.14 23.04 -17.07
N VAL A 438 -10.88 22.04 -17.57
CA VAL A 438 -10.33 21.00 -18.46
C VAL A 438 -9.83 21.60 -19.77
N GLN A 439 -10.54 22.55 -20.38
CA GLN A 439 -10.09 23.24 -21.59
C GLN A 439 -8.81 24.04 -21.35
N TYR A 440 -8.72 24.78 -20.24
CA TYR A 440 -7.52 25.51 -19.84
C TYR A 440 -6.31 24.58 -19.58
N PHE A 441 -6.52 23.46 -18.90
CA PHE A 441 -5.51 22.42 -18.69
C PHE A 441 -5.03 21.80 -20.02
N ARG A 442 -5.96 21.50 -20.94
CA ARG A 442 -5.66 20.93 -22.27
C ARG A 442 -4.85 21.90 -23.12
N PHE A 443 -5.15 23.19 -23.08
CA PHE A 443 -4.35 24.23 -23.72
C PHE A 443 -2.89 24.20 -23.23
N TRP A 444 -2.64 24.17 -21.92
CA TRP A 444 -1.28 24.09 -21.40
C TRP A 444 -0.54 22.79 -21.77
N CYS A 445 -1.23 21.64 -21.77
CA CYS A 445 -0.65 20.39 -22.28
C CYS A 445 -0.25 20.52 -23.76
N GLN A 446 -1.06 21.21 -24.59
CA GLN A 446 -0.73 21.45 -25.99
C GLN A 446 0.47 22.40 -26.16
N GLN A 447 0.58 23.48 -25.37
CA GLN A 447 1.74 24.39 -25.40
C GLN A 447 3.03 23.70 -24.92
N LEU A 448 2.94 22.74 -24.00
CA LEU A 448 4.06 21.95 -23.50
C LEU A 448 4.38 20.70 -24.34
N SER A 449 3.60 20.44 -25.39
CA SER A 449 3.77 19.26 -26.26
C SER A 449 5.02 19.41 -27.13
N LEU A 450 5.94 18.46 -27.00
CA LEU A 450 7.13 18.44 -27.86
C LEU A 450 6.82 17.82 -29.24
N PRO A 451 7.48 18.28 -30.32
CA PRO A 451 7.30 17.72 -31.66
C PRO A 451 7.88 16.30 -31.76
N GLN A 452 7.60 15.61 -32.88
CA GLN A 452 7.93 14.21 -33.12
C GLN A 452 7.16 13.25 -32.17
N HIS A 453 7.64 12.01 -32.05
CA HIS A 453 7.02 10.93 -31.28
C HIS A 453 8.06 10.15 -30.47
N ILE A 454 7.62 9.48 -29.40
CA ILE A 454 8.38 8.38 -28.79
C ILE A 454 7.70 7.04 -29.07
N LYS A 455 8.51 5.99 -29.28
CA LYS A 455 8.02 4.63 -29.50
C LYS A 455 8.19 3.83 -28.21
N ILE A 456 7.13 3.17 -27.78
CA ILE A 456 7.11 2.29 -26.60
C ILE A 456 6.69 0.90 -27.08
N THR A 457 7.61 -0.06 -27.01
CA THR A 457 7.44 -1.42 -27.57
C THR A 457 7.33 -2.42 -26.43
N VAL A 458 6.17 -3.05 -26.26
CA VAL A 458 5.80 -3.80 -25.05
C VAL A 458 5.08 -5.10 -25.43
N THR A 459 5.34 -6.20 -24.73
CA THR A 459 4.59 -7.45 -24.91
C THR A 459 3.43 -7.53 -23.94
N ARG A 460 2.33 -8.21 -24.32
CA ARG A 460 1.20 -8.47 -23.41
C ARG A 460 1.53 -9.37 -22.20
N LYS A 461 2.73 -9.99 -22.16
CA LYS A 461 3.18 -10.89 -21.08
C LYS A 461 4.08 -10.19 -20.05
N THR A 462 4.86 -9.21 -20.50
CA THR A 462 5.81 -8.45 -19.66
C THR A 462 5.49 -6.96 -19.60
N LEU A 463 4.24 -6.60 -19.95
CA LEU A 463 3.72 -5.24 -20.11
C LEU A 463 4.21 -4.25 -19.06
N PHE A 464 4.14 -4.62 -17.77
CA PHE A 464 4.60 -3.76 -16.67
C PHE A 464 6.10 -3.47 -16.74
N GLU A 465 6.92 -4.51 -16.86
CA GLU A 465 8.39 -4.40 -16.83
C GLU A 465 8.93 -3.76 -18.11
N ASP A 466 8.39 -4.12 -19.29
CA ASP A 466 8.74 -3.50 -20.57
C ASP A 466 8.42 -1.99 -20.54
N SER A 467 7.28 -1.61 -19.96
CA SER A 467 6.86 -0.20 -19.81
C SER A 467 7.73 0.54 -18.79
N PHE A 468 8.02 -0.10 -17.65
CA PHE A 468 8.88 0.42 -16.59
C PHE A 468 10.27 0.78 -17.12
N GLN A 469 10.94 -0.17 -17.77
CA GLN A 469 12.30 0.03 -18.29
C GLN A 469 12.33 1.17 -19.32
N GLN A 470 11.38 1.20 -20.27
CA GLN A 470 11.34 2.25 -21.29
C GLN A 470 11.03 3.63 -20.70
N ILE A 471 9.97 3.78 -19.89
CA ILE A 471 9.54 5.07 -19.34
C ILE A 471 10.53 5.64 -18.33
N MET A 472 11.29 4.80 -17.64
CA MET A 472 12.41 5.24 -16.79
C MET A 472 13.69 5.54 -17.57
N SER A 473 13.89 4.94 -18.76
CA SER A 473 15.03 5.26 -19.64
C SER A 473 14.89 6.59 -20.38
N PHE A 474 13.67 7.04 -20.69
CA PHE A 474 13.43 8.31 -21.36
C PHE A 474 13.68 9.52 -20.45
N ASN A 475 14.12 10.63 -21.04
CA ASN A 475 14.02 11.93 -20.39
C ASN A 475 12.54 12.28 -20.20
N ALA A 476 12.15 12.78 -19.03
CA ALA A 476 10.76 13.10 -18.72
C ALA A 476 10.14 14.15 -19.65
N GLN A 477 10.95 15.03 -20.26
CA GLN A 477 10.44 15.96 -21.28
C GLN A 477 10.04 15.24 -22.58
N ASP A 478 10.75 14.17 -22.97
CA ASP A 478 10.40 13.39 -24.17
C ASP A 478 9.07 12.62 -24.01
N LEU A 479 8.65 12.34 -22.76
CA LEU A 479 7.33 11.78 -22.45
C LEU A 479 6.17 12.75 -22.80
N ARG A 480 6.46 14.01 -23.13
CA ARG A 480 5.52 15.02 -23.67
C ARG A 480 5.42 15.01 -25.21
N ARG A 481 6.20 14.18 -25.92
CA ARG A 481 6.03 13.94 -27.37
C ARG A 481 4.83 13.00 -27.61
N ARG A 482 4.32 12.97 -28.84
CA ARG A 482 3.25 12.01 -29.21
C ARG A 482 3.69 10.58 -28.89
N LEU A 483 2.90 9.86 -28.10
CA LEU A 483 3.14 8.44 -27.83
C LEU A 483 2.78 7.61 -29.08
N TRP A 484 3.59 6.58 -29.35
CA TRP A 484 3.29 5.53 -30.31
C TRP A 484 3.56 4.17 -29.64
N ILE A 485 2.50 3.46 -29.30
CA ILE A 485 2.61 2.15 -28.63
C ILE A 485 2.65 1.03 -29.68
N ILE A 486 3.51 0.04 -29.45
CA ILE A 486 3.72 -1.11 -30.35
C ILE A 486 3.65 -2.39 -29.52
N PHE A 487 2.71 -3.28 -29.86
CA PHE A 487 2.69 -4.66 -29.38
C PHE A 487 3.34 -5.57 -30.45
N PRO A 488 4.51 -6.20 -30.20
CA PRO A 488 5.20 -7.00 -31.20
C PRO A 488 4.37 -8.20 -31.69
N GLY A 489 4.17 -8.29 -33.00
CA GLY A 489 3.37 -9.34 -33.65
C GLY A 489 1.89 -9.00 -33.82
N GLU A 490 1.45 -7.79 -33.46
CA GLU A 490 0.07 -7.32 -33.61
C GLU A 490 -0.01 -6.15 -34.59
N GLU A 491 -0.88 -6.23 -35.60
CA GLU A 491 -1.07 -5.15 -36.58
C GLU A 491 -1.96 -4.04 -36.00
N GLY A 492 -1.34 -2.98 -35.48
CA GLY A 492 -2.03 -1.82 -34.91
C GLY A 492 -1.57 -0.50 -35.52
N LEU A 493 -2.44 0.15 -36.30
CA LEU A 493 -2.26 1.56 -36.70
C LEU A 493 -2.65 2.46 -35.53
N ASP A 494 -1.67 3.05 -34.83
CA ASP A 494 -1.90 3.83 -33.60
C ASP A 494 -2.44 5.25 -33.86
N TYR A 495 -3.71 5.29 -34.29
CA TYR A 495 -4.60 6.44 -34.21
C TYR A 495 -5.08 6.71 -32.77
N GLY A 496 -4.31 6.32 -31.74
CA GLY A 496 -4.64 6.48 -30.33
C GLY A 496 -5.62 5.43 -29.79
N GLY A 497 -5.81 4.32 -30.49
CA GLY A 497 -6.51 3.12 -30.02
C GLY A 497 -5.59 2.23 -29.18
N VAL A 498 -4.43 1.86 -29.74
CA VAL A 498 -3.40 1.05 -29.06
C VAL A 498 -2.91 1.75 -27.81
N ALA A 499 -2.70 3.07 -27.88
CA ALA A 499 -2.37 3.88 -26.70
C ALA A 499 -3.42 3.81 -25.58
N ARG A 500 -4.74 3.81 -25.90
CA ARG A 500 -5.80 3.68 -24.89
C ARG A 500 -5.79 2.30 -24.22
N GLU A 501 -5.59 1.24 -25.00
CA GLU A 501 -5.45 -0.12 -24.46
C GLU A 501 -4.24 -0.24 -23.54
N TRP A 502 -3.10 0.33 -23.92
CA TRP A 502 -1.89 0.31 -23.09
C TRP A 502 -2.09 1.02 -21.75
N PHE A 503 -2.68 2.22 -21.73
CA PHE A 503 -3.01 2.90 -20.47
C PHE A 503 -3.98 2.08 -19.61
N PHE A 504 -5.03 1.50 -20.20
CA PHE A 504 -5.99 0.64 -19.50
C PHE A 504 -5.33 -0.59 -18.87
N LEU A 505 -4.56 -1.36 -19.64
CA LEU A 505 -3.92 -2.58 -19.15
C LEU A 505 -2.82 -2.29 -18.13
N LEU A 506 -1.98 -1.27 -18.36
CA LEU A 506 -0.92 -0.88 -17.42
C LEU A 506 -1.51 -0.32 -16.11
N SER A 507 -2.66 0.37 -16.18
CA SER A 507 -3.38 0.85 -14.97
C SER A 507 -3.92 -0.28 -14.08
N HIS A 508 -4.06 -1.50 -14.61
CA HIS A 508 -4.34 -2.69 -13.81
C HIS A 508 -3.03 -3.33 -13.30
N GLU A 509 -2.00 -3.44 -14.14
CA GLU A 509 -0.70 -4.03 -13.77
C GLU A 509 -0.04 -3.36 -12.56
N VAL A 510 -0.12 -2.02 -12.45
CA VAL A 510 0.44 -1.28 -11.30
C VAL A 510 -0.18 -1.69 -9.96
N LEU A 511 -1.34 -2.35 -9.97
CA LEU A 511 -2.06 -2.83 -8.79
C LEU A 511 -1.79 -4.31 -8.45
N ASN A 512 -0.87 -4.98 -9.16
CA ASN A 512 -0.50 -6.36 -8.90
C ASN A 512 0.08 -6.50 -7.47
N PRO A 513 -0.57 -7.28 -6.56
CA PRO A 513 -0.12 -7.42 -5.16
C PRO A 513 1.32 -7.92 -5.02
N MET A 514 1.85 -8.63 -6.01
CA MET A 514 3.18 -9.25 -5.97
C MET A 514 4.34 -8.24 -6.07
N TYR A 515 4.08 -7.02 -6.57
CA TYR A 515 5.05 -5.92 -6.50
C TYR A 515 5.08 -5.22 -5.13
N CYS A 516 4.13 -5.55 -4.23
CA CYS A 516 3.99 -5.03 -2.88
C CYS A 516 3.81 -3.50 -2.77
N LEU A 517 3.45 -2.80 -3.85
CA LEU A 517 3.37 -1.33 -3.91
C LEU A 517 2.09 -0.77 -3.25
N PHE A 518 0.96 -1.41 -3.48
CA PHE A 518 -0.34 -0.99 -2.95
C PHE A 518 -0.99 -2.10 -2.13
N GLU A 519 -1.88 -1.69 -1.25
CA GLU A 519 -2.75 -2.58 -0.48
C GLU A 519 -4.18 -2.02 -0.49
N TYR A 520 -5.15 -2.86 -0.11
CA TYR A 520 -6.51 -2.40 0.15
C TYR A 520 -6.66 -2.06 1.63
N ALA A 521 -7.30 -0.94 1.93
CA ALA A 521 -7.43 -0.43 3.31
C ALA A 521 -8.47 -1.19 4.16
N GLY A 522 -9.26 -2.10 3.54
CA GLY A 522 -10.27 -2.93 4.19
C GLY A 522 -10.20 -4.40 3.75
N LYS A 523 -11.20 -5.21 4.14
CA LYS A 523 -11.26 -6.66 3.82
C LYS A 523 -11.55 -6.97 2.34
N ASP A 524 -11.98 -5.97 1.57
CA ASP A 524 -12.42 -6.08 0.18
C ASP A 524 -11.69 -5.04 -0.70
N ASN A 525 -11.73 -5.22 -2.02
CA ASN A 525 -11.00 -4.42 -3.03
C ASN A 525 -11.54 -2.97 -3.21
N TYR A 526 -12.07 -2.35 -2.15
CA TYR A 526 -12.89 -1.14 -2.21
C TYR A 526 -12.09 0.17 -2.19
N CYS A 527 -11.05 0.26 -1.36
CA CYS A 527 -10.22 1.46 -1.22
C CYS A 527 -8.74 1.09 -1.33
N LEU A 528 -8.04 1.65 -2.31
CA LEU A 528 -6.61 1.40 -2.54
C LEU A 528 -5.75 2.48 -1.87
N GLN A 529 -4.68 2.05 -1.19
CA GLN A 529 -3.66 2.92 -0.61
C GLN A 529 -2.23 2.42 -0.92
N ILE A 530 -1.24 3.30 -0.77
CA ILE A 530 0.17 2.91 -0.79
C ILE A 530 0.42 1.94 0.37
N ASN A 531 1.09 0.82 0.11
CA ASN A 531 1.50 -0.13 1.14
C ASN A 531 2.66 0.45 1.99
N PRO A 532 2.50 0.62 3.31
CA PRO A 532 3.58 1.07 4.19
C PRO A 532 4.74 0.06 4.26
N ALA A 533 4.48 -1.22 4.02
CA ALA A 533 5.49 -2.28 3.93
C ALA A 533 6.12 -2.43 2.53
N SER A 534 5.86 -1.52 1.58
CA SER A 534 6.39 -1.60 0.22
C SER A 534 7.92 -1.64 0.12
N TYR A 535 8.63 -1.16 1.15
CA TYR A 535 10.10 -1.27 1.29
C TYR A 535 10.63 -2.72 1.21
N ILE A 536 9.76 -3.72 1.39
CA ILE A 536 10.10 -5.13 1.16
C ILE A 536 10.52 -5.39 -0.29
N ASN A 537 10.00 -4.60 -1.24
CA ASN A 537 10.48 -4.52 -2.61
C ASN A 537 11.60 -3.46 -2.65
N PRO A 538 12.88 -3.83 -2.81
CA PRO A 538 14.02 -2.90 -2.70
C PRO A 538 14.07 -1.86 -3.82
N ASP A 539 13.24 -2.00 -4.85
CA ASP A 539 13.12 -1.07 -5.98
C ASP A 539 11.79 -0.28 -5.94
N HIS A 540 11.01 -0.36 -4.84
CA HIS A 540 9.69 0.27 -4.69
C HIS A 540 9.67 1.77 -5.03
N LEU A 541 10.63 2.57 -4.56
CA LEU A 541 10.69 4.01 -4.88
C LEU A 541 10.85 4.28 -6.38
N LYS A 542 11.57 3.41 -7.12
CA LYS A 542 11.68 3.51 -8.58
C LYS A 542 10.34 3.19 -9.25
N TYR A 543 9.61 2.20 -8.74
CA TYR A 543 8.26 1.88 -9.21
C TYR A 543 7.26 3.00 -8.89
N PHE A 544 7.32 3.65 -7.71
CA PHE A 544 6.50 4.83 -7.43
C PHE A 544 6.83 6.01 -8.36
N LYS A 545 8.12 6.26 -8.63
CA LYS A 545 8.54 7.29 -9.60
C LYS A 545 8.08 6.99 -11.03
N PHE A 546 8.12 5.73 -11.45
CA PHE A 546 7.53 5.27 -12.70
C PHE A 546 6.01 5.48 -12.74
N ILE A 547 5.29 5.12 -11.66
CA ILE A 547 3.84 5.34 -11.56
C ILE A 547 3.53 6.84 -11.63
N GLY A 548 4.29 7.69 -10.93
CA GLY A 548 4.18 9.15 -11.03
C GLY A 548 4.27 9.65 -12.47
N ARG A 549 5.30 9.22 -13.21
CA ARG A 549 5.45 9.51 -14.66
C ARG A 549 4.25 9.02 -15.46
N PHE A 550 3.76 7.80 -15.19
CA PHE A 550 2.62 7.19 -15.88
C PHE A 550 1.29 7.93 -15.65
N ILE A 551 0.97 8.32 -14.41
CA ILE A 551 -0.25 9.11 -14.11
C ILE A 551 -0.16 10.51 -14.75
N ALA A 552 1.01 11.14 -14.71
CA ALA A 552 1.25 12.41 -15.38
C ALA A 552 1.13 12.31 -16.91
N MET A 553 1.62 11.22 -17.53
CA MET A 553 1.42 10.92 -18.96
C MET A 553 -0.06 10.72 -19.30
N ALA A 554 -0.84 10.05 -18.45
CA ALA A 554 -2.28 9.83 -18.65
C ALA A 554 -3.03 11.17 -18.72
N LEU A 555 -2.79 12.04 -17.73
CA LEU A 555 -3.32 13.40 -17.69
C LEU A 555 -2.89 14.20 -18.92
N PHE A 556 -1.58 14.25 -19.23
CA PHE A 556 -1.02 15.04 -20.31
C PHE A 556 -1.61 14.66 -21.68
N HIS A 557 -1.58 13.36 -22.02
CA HIS A 557 -2.02 12.84 -23.33
C HIS A 557 -3.54 12.64 -23.45
N GLY A 558 -4.31 12.96 -22.41
CA GLY A 558 -5.76 12.81 -22.41
C GLY A 558 -6.20 11.36 -22.56
N LYS A 559 -5.56 10.47 -21.79
CA LYS A 559 -5.86 9.03 -21.77
C LYS A 559 -6.35 8.66 -20.38
N PHE A 560 -7.47 7.95 -20.33
CA PHE A 560 -7.99 7.46 -19.07
C PHE A 560 -7.18 6.26 -18.57
N ILE A 561 -7.35 5.96 -17.28
CA ILE A 561 -6.82 4.81 -16.56
C ILE A 561 -7.92 4.27 -15.63
N ASP A 562 -7.84 3.02 -15.18
CA ASP A 562 -8.87 2.42 -14.33
C ASP A 562 -8.41 2.08 -12.90
N THR A 563 -7.29 2.69 -12.48
CA THR A 563 -6.83 2.68 -11.09
C THR A 563 -7.86 3.27 -10.13
N GLY A 564 -8.38 2.44 -9.23
CA GLY A 564 -9.26 2.88 -8.14
C GLY A 564 -8.51 3.51 -6.97
N PHE A 565 -7.78 4.61 -7.21
CA PHE A 565 -7.20 5.38 -6.12
C PHE A 565 -8.30 6.03 -5.25
N SER A 566 -8.00 6.22 -3.98
CA SER A 566 -8.89 6.84 -3.01
C SER A 566 -8.86 8.37 -3.09
N LEU A 567 -9.95 9.05 -2.71
CA LEU A 567 -10.00 10.52 -2.64
C LEU A 567 -8.84 11.17 -1.84
N PRO A 568 -8.33 10.57 -0.74
CA PRO A 568 -7.14 11.08 -0.04
C PRO A 568 -5.86 11.02 -0.89
N PHE A 569 -5.73 10.03 -1.78
CA PHE A 569 -4.62 9.95 -2.73
C PHE A 569 -4.73 11.05 -3.81
N TYR A 570 -5.93 11.32 -4.33
CA TYR A 570 -6.15 12.45 -5.24
C TYR A 570 -5.92 13.81 -4.56
N LYS A 571 -6.30 13.97 -3.29
CA LYS A 571 -5.97 15.18 -2.49
C LYS A 571 -4.46 15.38 -2.37
N ARG A 572 -3.69 14.31 -2.10
CA ARG A 572 -2.22 14.37 -2.16
C ARG A 572 -1.74 14.82 -3.54
N ILE A 573 -2.24 14.26 -4.64
CA ILE A 573 -1.82 14.66 -6.01
C ILE A 573 -2.02 16.17 -6.26
N LEU A 574 -2.99 16.80 -5.58
CA LEU A 574 -3.27 18.24 -5.66
C LEU A 574 -2.55 19.09 -4.59
N ASN A 575 -1.70 18.50 -3.75
CA ASN A 575 -1.12 19.10 -2.54
C ASN A 575 -2.17 19.71 -1.58
N LYS A 576 -3.39 19.14 -1.55
CA LYS A 576 -4.46 19.59 -0.65
C LYS A 576 -4.36 18.87 0.71
N PRO A 577 -4.64 19.58 1.82
CA PRO A 577 -4.63 18.98 3.15
C PRO A 577 -5.69 17.88 3.28
N LEU A 578 -5.38 16.85 4.06
CA LEU A 578 -6.30 15.79 4.40
C LEU A 578 -7.14 16.19 5.63
N ALA A 579 -8.45 16.02 5.53
CA ALA A 579 -9.41 16.34 6.58
C ALA A 579 -9.79 15.09 7.38
N LEU A 580 -10.37 15.25 8.58
CA LEU A 580 -10.81 14.13 9.41
C LEU A 580 -11.75 13.16 8.66
N LYS A 581 -12.65 13.67 7.81
CA LYS A 581 -13.56 12.81 7.01
C LYS A 581 -12.85 11.98 5.93
N ASP A 582 -11.66 12.38 5.46
CA ASP A 582 -10.90 11.58 4.50
C ASP A 582 -10.50 10.21 5.09
N LEU A 583 -10.31 10.17 6.42
CA LEU A 583 -9.98 8.96 7.17
C LEU A 583 -11.14 7.96 7.24
N GLU A 584 -12.41 8.38 7.14
CA GLU A 584 -13.58 7.48 7.05
C GLU A 584 -13.41 6.48 5.90
N SER A 585 -12.85 6.94 4.78
CA SER A 585 -12.63 6.14 3.57
C SER A 585 -11.43 5.19 3.62
N ILE A 586 -10.54 5.34 4.62
CA ILE A 586 -9.32 4.55 4.80
C ILE A 586 -9.47 3.58 5.97
N ASP A 587 -9.89 4.08 7.13
CA ASP A 587 -9.93 3.35 8.39
C ASP A 587 -11.19 3.76 9.16
N GLU A 588 -12.32 3.18 8.76
CA GLU A 588 -13.66 3.50 9.25
C GLU A 588 -13.75 3.36 10.78
N GLU A 589 -13.09 2.37 11.38
CA GLU A 589 -13.11 2.14 12.84
C GLU A 589 -12.26 3.15 13.61
N PHE A 590 -11.11 3.52 13.07
CA PHE A 590 -10.26 4.55 13.65
C PHE A 590 -10.88 5.95 13.49
N TYR A 591 -11.54 6.23 12.36
CA TYR A 591 -12.38 7.43 12.18
C TYR A 591 -13.51 7.49 13.21
N ASN A 592 -14.27 6.40 13.39
CA ASN A 592 -15.31 6.32 14.42
C ASN A 592 -14.75 6.51 15.85
N SER A 593 -13.51 6.07 16.12
CA SER A 593 -12.82 6.31 17.40
C SER A 593 -12.51 7.80 17.64
N LEU A 594 -12.03 8.50 16.61
CA LEU A 594 -11.77 9.95 16.70
C LEU A 594 -13.06 10.77 16.77
N MET A 595 -14.11 10.39 16.04
CA MET A 595 -15.43 11.01 16.16
C MET A 595 -16.02 10.83 17.56
N TRP A 596 -15.85 9.64 18.17
CA TRP A 596 -16.29 9.45 19.57
C TRP A 596 -15.55 10.39 20.54
N ILE A 597 -14.23 10.59 20.37
CA ILE A 597 -13.43 11.54 21.17
C ILE A 597 -13.90 13.00 20.96
N LYS A 598 -14.28 13.36 19.73
CA LYS A 598 -14.84 14.68 19.41
C LYS A 598 -16.16 14.92 20.16
N ASP A 599 -17.08 13.97 20.04
CA ASP A 599 -18.49 14.12 20.41
C ASP A 599 -18.78 13.85 21.91
N ASN A 600 -17.80 13.39 22.70
CA ASN A 600 -17.97 13.03 24.12
C ASN A 600 -16.94 13.75 25.01
N ASN A 601 -17.27 13.97 26.29
CA ASN A 601 -16.33 14.52 27.28
C ASN A 601 -15.31 13.45 27.71
N ILE A 602 -14.03 13.64 27.38
CA ILE A 602 -12.97 12.66 27.68
C ILE A 602 -12.56 12.65 29.16
N GLU A 603 -12.73 13.77 29.85
CA GLU A 603 -12.34 13.95 31.27
C GLU A 603 -13.32 13.22 32.19
N GLU A 604 -14.63 13.30 31.91
CA GLU A 604 -15.66 12.49 32.57
C GLU A 604 -15.47 10.97 32.34
N CYS A 605 -14.88 10.59 31.20
CA CYS A 605 -14.63 9.19 30.84
C CYS A 605 -13.36 8.60 31.47
N GLY A 606 -12.51 9.42 32.09
CA GLY A 606 -11.25 8.97 32.71
C GLY A 606 -10.23 8.41 31.70
N LEU A 607 -10.20 8.95 30.48
CA LEU A 607 -9.32 8.49 29.41
C LEU A 607 -7.95 9.17 29.48
N GLU A 608 -6.97 8.48 30.05
CA GLU A 608 -5.56 8.90 30.05
C GLU A 608 -4.97 8.86 28.62
N MET A 609 -5.11 9.99 27.92
CA MET A 609 -4.62 10.25 26.57
C MET A 609 -3.56 11.34 26.59
N TYR A 610 -2.58 11.23 25.70
CA TYR A 610 -1.44 12.13 25.55
C TYR A 610 -1.23 12.42 24.06
N PHE A 611 -0.43 13.44 23.70
CA PHE A 611 -0.09 13.75 22.30
C PHE A 611 0.96 12.78 21.72
N SER A 612 0.74 11.48 21.88
CA SER A 612 1.56 10.39 21.37
C SER A 612 0.71 9.18 20.96
N VAL A 613 1.20 8.39 20.00
CA VAL A 613 0.49 7.24 19.41
C VAL A 613 1.43 6.05 19.20
N ASP A 614 0.93 4.84 19.45
CA ASP A 614 1.69 3.60 19.21
C ASP A 614 1.65 3.19 17.73
N LYS A 615 2.80 2.76 17.20
CA LYS A 615 2.96 2.18 15.86
C LYS A 615 3.61 0.80 15.98
N GLU A 616 2.86 -0.25 15.65
CA GLU A 616 3.43 -1.59 15.48
C GLU A 616 4.07 -1.71 14.08
N ILE A 617 5.36 -2.05 14.02
CA ILE A 617 6.10 -2.35 12.78
C ILE A 617 6.73 -3.74 12.94
N LEU A 618 6.29 -4.70 12.13
CA LEU A 618 6.81 -6.09 12.14
C LEU A 618 6.76 -6.80 13.53
N GLY A 619 5.91 -6.34 14.45
CA GLY A 619 5.79 -6.84 15.82
C GLY A 619 6.59 -6.06 16.87
N GLU A 620 7.35 -5.04 16.48
CA GLU A 620 7.97 -4.06 17.39
C GLU A 620 7.04 -2.86 17.56
N ILE A 621 6.82 -2.41 18.80
CA ILE A 621 5.94 -1.27 19.11
C ILE A 621 6.83 -0.04 19.36
N SER A 622 6.73 0.95 18.47
CA SER A 622 7.37 2.26 18.62
C SER A 622 6.32 3.34 18.89
N THR A 623 6.42 4.05 20.00
CA THR A 623 5.57 5.22 20.28
C THR A 623 6.11 6.44 19.52
N HIS A 624 5.21 7.24 18.94
CA HIS A 624 5.50 8.41 18.13
C HIS A 624 4.80 9.64 18.71
N GLU A 625 5.56 10.69 19.04
CA GLU A 625 4.99 11.97 19.49
C GLU A 625 4.35 12.73 18.33
N LEU A 626 3.15 13.27 18.52
CA LEU A 626 2.40 14.01 17.50
C LEU A 626 2.90 15.45 17.32
N LYS A 627 3.59 15.98 18.34
CA LYS A 627 4.27 17.27 18.39
C LYS A 627 5.37 17.20 19.47
N PRO A 628 6.33 18.15 19.52
CA PRO A 628 7.39 18.15 20.53
C PRO A 628 6.83 18.08 21.96
N ASP A 629 7.49 17.30 22.82
CA ASP A 629 7.11 17.03 24.21
C ASP A 629 5.68 16.42 24.35
N GLY A 630 5.18 15.81 23.27
CA GLY A 630 3.82 15.29 23.18
C GLY A 630 3.55 14.04 24.02
N GLY A 631 4.59 13.30 24.42
CA GLY A 631 4.48 12.15 25.32
C GLY A 631 4.02 12.54 26.73
N ASP A 632 4.46 13.70 27.23
CA ASP A 632 4.12 14.20 28.57
C ASP A 632 2.88 15.12 28.59
N LEU A 633 2.45 15.66 27.44
CA LEU A 633 1.30 16.55 27.34
C LEU A 633 -0.03 15.77 27.29
N PRO A 634 -0.93 15.89 28.29
CA PRO A 634 -2.22 15.22 28.29
C PRO A 634 -3.21 15.87 27.31
N VAL A 635 -4.13 15.05 26.80
CA VAL A 635 -5.28 15.53 26.01
C VAL A 635 -6.40 15.95 26.97
N THR A 636 -6.96 17.14 26.75
CA THR A 636 -8.05 17.76 27.53
C THR A 636 -9.18 18.19 26.61
N GLU A 637 -10.35 18.53 27.14
CA GLU A 637 -11.47 19.04 26.33
C GLU A 637 -11.10 20.30 25.52
N GLU A 638 -10.19 21.13 26.04
CA GLU A 638 -9.70 22.33 25.36
C GLU A 638 -8.78 22.05 24.15
N ASN A 639 -8.05 20.92 24.15
CA ASN A 639 -7.03 20.62 23.15
C ASN A 639 -7.33 19.40 22.26
N LYS A 640 -8.42 18.66 22.51
CA LYS A 640 -8.73 17.42 21.79
C LYS A 640 -8.92 17.56 20.27
N GLU A 641 -9.38 18.70 19.77
CA GLU A 641 -9.46 18.97 18.32
C GLU A 641 -8.07 19.03 17.67
N GLU A 642 -7.06 19.54 18.38
CA GLU A 642 -5.67 19.54 17.91
C GLU A 642 -5.12 18.10 17.86
N TYR A 643 -5.37 17.32 18.91
CA TYR A 643 -5.03 15.90 18.97
C TYR A 643 -5.69 15.12 17.82
N ILE A 644 -7.01 15.24 17.63
CA ILE A 644 -7.77 14.58 16.56
C ILE A 644 -7.17 14.91 15.18
N ARG A 645 -6.84 16.18 14.92
CA ARG A 645 -6.21 16.61 13.66
C ARG A 645 -4.86 15.95 13.44
N LEU A 646 -3.96 16.02 14.43
CA LEU A 646 -2.60 15.46 14.32
C LEU A 646 -2.63 13.93 14.18
N VAL A 647 -3.50 13.25 14.94
CA VAL A 647 -3.67 11.79 14.84
C VAL A 647 -4.22 11.37 13.48
N ALA A 648 -5.18 12.12 12.91
CA ALA A 648 -5.72 11.82 11.58
C ALA A 648 -4.66 12.03 10.47
N GLU A 649 -3.93 13.15 10.51
CA GLU A 649 -2.85 13.47 9.59
C GLU A 649 -1.73 12.40 9.63
N TRP A 650 -1.31 12.02 10.84
CA TRP A 650 -0.35 10.93 11.07
C TRP A 650 -0.88 9.57 10.59
N ARG A 651 -2.12 9.19 10.93
CA ARG A 651 -2.70 7.89 10.58
C ARG A 651 -2.77 7.68 9.07
N MET A 652 -2.99 8.76 8.30
CA MET A 652 -3.02 8.73 6.85
C MET A 652 -1.63 8.73 6.22
N SER A 653 -0.62 9.39 6.82
CA SER A 653 0.71 9.60 6.22
C SER A 653 1.78 8.61 6.66
N ARG A 654 1.64 7.96 7.83
CA ARG A 654 2.65 7.10 8.46
C ARG A 654 3.20 6.01 7.53
N GLY A 655 4.51 6.03 7.30
CA GLY A 655 5.23 4.98 6.55
C GLY A 655 4.95 4.95 5.05
N VAL A 656 4.35 6.01 4.47
CA VAL A 656 4.15 6.16 3.02
C VAL A 656 4.80 7.43 2.46
N GLU A 657 5.61 8.12 3.25
CA GLU A 657 6.19 9.43 2.97
C GLU A 657 7.20 9.37 1.81
N GLU A 658 8.15 8.43 1.84
CA GLU A 658 9.16 8.25 0.78
C GLU A 658 8.52 7.80 -0.55
N GLN A 659 7.56 6.87 -0.48
CA GLN A 659 6.79 6.40 -1.62
C GLN A 659 6.02 7.55 -2.28
N THR A 660 5.39 8.41 -1.46
CA THR A 660 4.63 9.59 -1.89
C THR A 660 5.57 10.61 -2.54
N GLN A 661 6.72 10.90 -1.93
CA GLN A 661 7.74 11.78 -2.50
C GLN A 661 8.28 11.26 -3.85
N ALA A 662 8.63 9.97 -3.93
CA ALA A 662 9.15 9.37 -5.17
C ALA A 662 8.11 9.42 -6.30
N PHE A 663 6.83 9.20 -5.99
CA PHE A 663 5.72 9.44 -6.92
C PHE A 663 5.68 10.91 -7.38
N PHE A 664 5.80 11.88 -6.47
CA PHE A 664 5.74 13.31 -6.82
C PHE A 664 6.88 13.78 -7.70
N GLU A 665 8.09 13.24 -7.52
CA GLU A 665 9.20 13.54 -8.44
C GLU A 665 8.89 13.07 -9.85
N GLY A 666 8.46 11.81 -10.01
CA GLY A 666 8.12 11.26 -11.33
C GLY A 666 6.94 11.97 -11.99
N PHE A 667 5.96 12.40 -11.18
CA PHE A 667 4.81 13.16 -11.65
C PHE A 667 5.22 14.54 -12.15
N ASN A 668 5.88 15.35 -11.30
CA ASN A 668 6.25 16.73 -11.62
C ASN A 668 7.30 16.86 -12.74
N GLU A 669 8.18 15.86 -12.88
CA GLU A 669 9.09 15.74 -14.02
C GLU A 669 8.34 15.79 -15.37
N VAL A 670 7.17 15.15 -15.47
CA VAL A 670 6.35 15.09 -16.69
C VAL A 670 5.31 16.21 -16.74
N LEU A 671 4.53 16.39 -15.68
CA LEU A 671 3.44 17.36 -15.57
C LEU A 671 3.58 18.19 -14.28
N PRO A 672 4.02 19.45 -14.35
CA PRO A 672 4.14 20.31 -13.17
C PRO A 672 2.78 20.54 -12.48
N GLN A 673 2.73 20.27 -11.17
CA GLN A 673 1.52 20.31 -10.34
C GLN A 673 0.77 21.65 -10.37
N GLN A 674 1.45 22.77 -10.66
CA GLN A 674 0.83 24.09 -10.83
C GLN A 674 -0.33 24.13 -11.84
N TYR A 675 -0.32 23.26 -12.87
CA TYR A 675 -1.40 23.18 -13.85
C TYR A 675 -2.66 22.49 -13.32
N LEU A 676 -2.59 21.90 -12.13
CA LEU A 676 -3.70 21.19 -11.49
C LEU A 676 -4.31 21.96 -10.29
N GLN A 677 -3.74 23.11 -9.91
CA GLN A 677 -4.10 23.84 -8.67
C GLN A 677 -5.59 24.27 -8.58
N TYR A 678 -6.30 24.33 -9.72
CA TYR A 678 -7.71 24.71 -9.77
C TYR A 678 -8.68 23.52 -9.61
N PHE A 679 -8.20 22.28 -9.68
CA PHE A 679 -9.05 21.10 -9.56
C PHE A 679 -9.28 20.70 -8.09
N ASP A 680 -10.43 20.11 -7.81
CA ASP A 680 -10.64 19.30 -6.61
C ASP A 680 -10.36 17.81 -6.86
N ALA A 681 -10.30 17.04 -5.77
CA ALA A 681 -9.94 15.62 -5.82
C ALA A 681 -10.92 14.77 -6.67
N LYS A 682 -12.17 15.20 -6.82
CA LYS A 682 -13.20 14.54 -7.62
C LYS A 682 -13.11 14.94 -9.09
N GLU A 683 -12.81 16.20 -9.37
CA GLU A 683 -12.50 16.66 -10.73
C GLU A 683 -11.23 15.96 -11.26
N LEU A 684 -10.20 15.79 -10.43
CA LEU A 684 -9.00 15.04 -10.79
C LEU A 684 -9.27 13.54 -11.01
N GLU A 685 -10.09 12.91 -10.18
CA GLU A 685 -10.56 11.53 -10.42
C GLU A 685 -11.23 11.43 -11.80
N VAL A 686 -12.13 12.35 -12.15
CA VAL A 686 -12.81 12.37 -13.45
C VAL A 686 -11.83 12.59 -14.61
N MET A 687 -10.81 13.43 -14.45
CA MET A 687 -9.77 13.62 -15.46
C MET A 687 -8.95 12.35 -15.73
N LEU A 688 -8.76 11.49 -14.72
CA LEU A 688 -8.01 10.25 -14.82
C LEU A 688 -8.85 9.05 -15.22
N CYS A 689 -10.04 8.89 -14.64
CA CYS A 689 -10.88 7.72 -14.86
C CYS A 689 -11.86 7.87 -16.04
N GLY A 690 -12.19 9.11 -16.42
CA GLY A 690 -13.20 9.44 -17.42
C GLY A 690 -14.64 9.37 -16.88
N MET A 691 -15.53 10.17 -17.46
CA MET A 691 -16.97 10.10 -17.22
C MET A 691 -17.58 8.89 -17.92
N GLN A 692 -18.65 8.34 -17.35
CA GLN A 692 -19.50 7.33 -18.00
C GLN A 692 -20.97 7.79 -17.96
N GLU A 693 -21.80 7.35 -18.92
CA GLU A 693 -23.25 7.57 -18.83
C GLU A 693 -23.85 6.72 -17.71
N ILE A 694 -24.75 7.31 -16.92
CA ILE A 694 -25.35 6.66 -15.75
C ILE A 694 -26.76 6.19 -16.10
N ASP A 695 -26.94 4.86 -16.19
CA ASP A 695 -28.26 4.23 -16.36
C ASP A 695 -29.13 4.46 -15.11
N LEU A 696 -30.11 5.36 -15.24
CA LEU A 696 -31.08 5.67 -14.20
C LEU A 696 -32.04 4.51 -13.89
N ALA A 697 -32.31 3.63 -14.86
CA ALA A 697 -33.19 2.48 -14.70
C ALA A 697 -32.47 1.30 -14.02
N ASP A 698 -31.14 1.24 -14.07
CA ASP A 698 -30.34 0.36 -13.21
C ASP A 698 -30.19 0.95 -11.81
N TRP A 699 -29.76 2.21 -11.68
CA TRP A 699 -29.59 2.89 -10.39
C TRP A 699 -30.87 2.84 -9.54
N GLN A 700 -32.03 3.17 -10.12
CA GLN A 700 -33.31 3.12 -9.39
C GLN A 700 -33.76 1.69 -9.04
N ARG A 701 -33.37 0.69 -9.84
CA ARG A 701 -33.71 -0.73 -9.62
C ARG A 701 -32.87 -1.35 -8.50
N ASN A 702 -31.60 -0.94 -8.40
CA ASN A 702 -30.66 -1.48 -7.42
C ASN A 702 -30.51 -0.64 -6.15
N THR A 703 -31.20 0.51 -6.04
CA THR A 703 -31.25 1.29 -4.80
C THR A 703 -32.11 0.64 -3.72
N ILE A 704 -31.58 0.55 -2.50
CA ILE A 704 -32.30 0.15 -1.28
C ILE A 704 -32.74 1.38 -0.46
N TYR A 705 -33.78 1.20 0.37
CA TYR A 705 -34.41 2.28 1.14
C TYR A 705 -34.48 1.89 2.62
N ARG A 706 -34.05 2.78 3.52
CA ARG A 706 -34.10 2.60 4.98
C ARG A 706 -34.92 3.72 5.62
N HIS A 707 -35.91 3.35 6.42
CA HIS A 707 -36.89 4.29 7.03
C HIS A 707 -37.66 5.17 6.00
N TYR A 708 -37.56 4.83 4.72
CA TYR A 708 -38.36 5.31 3.58
C TYR A 708 -38.93 4.10 2.82
N ALA A 709 -40.02 4.33 2.10
CA ALA A 709 -40.54 3.42 1.07
C ALA A 709 -40.40 4.05 -0.32
N ARG A 710 -40.41 3.25 -1.40
CA ARG A 710 -40.31 3.75 -2.78
C ARG A 710 -41.41 4.77 -3.16
N SER A 711 -42.55 4.75 -2.46
CA SER A 711 -43.68 5.68 -2.57
C SER A 711 -43.59 6.93 -1.68
N SER A 712 -42.53 7.08 -0.87
CA SER A 712 -42.35 8.25 0.00
C SER A 712 -42.06 9.50 -0.82
N LYS A 713 -42.65 10.65 -0.45
CA LYS A 713 -42.56 11.89 -1.24
C LYS A 713 -41.11 12.27 -1.58
N GLN A 714 -40.22 12.22 -0.60
CA GLN A 714 -38.79 12.53 -0.77
C GLN A 714 -38.07 11.57 -1.74
N ILE A 715 -38.49 10.31 -1.82
CA ILE A 715 -37.95 9.33 -2.76
C ILE A 715 -38.46 9.58 -4.18
N VAL A 716 -39.74 9.92 -4.34
CA VAL A 716 -40.30 10.32 -5.64
C VAL A 716 -39.62 11.60 -6.14
N TRP A 717 -39.44 12.59 -5.27
CA TRP A 717 -38.72 13.83 -5.54
C TRP A 717 -37.24 13.60 -5.89
N PHE A 718 -36.52 12.75 -5.16
CA PHE A 718 -35.14 12.38 -5.46
C PHE A 718 -34.99 11.80 -6.87
N TRP A 719 -35.87 10.86 -7.25
CA TRP A 719 -35.85 10.24 -8.58
C TRP A 719 -36.44 11.09 -9.70
N GLN A 720 -37.26 12.10 -9.39
CA GLN A 720 -37.61 13.16 -10.33
C GLN A 720 -36.37 14.03 -10.60
N PHE A 721 -35.73 14.50 -9.53
CA PHE A 721 -34.60 15.41 -9.63
C PHE A 721 -33.41 14.79 -10.37
N ILE A 722 -33.06 13.53 -10.10
CA ILE A 722 -32.02 12.80 -10.85
C ILE A 722 -32.29 12.73 -12.36
N LYS A 723 -33.56 12.75 -12.80
CA LYS A 723 -33.92 12.80 -14.23
C LYS A 723 -33.76 14.21 -14.81
N GLU A 724 -34.05 15.25 -14.04
CA GLU A 724 -33.79 16.66 -14.39
C GLU A 724 -32.29 17.00 -14.43
N MET A 725 -31.47 16.34 -13.61
CA MET A 725 -30.01 16.51 -13.60
C MET A 725 -29.37 16.00 -14.91
N ASP A 726 -28.35 16.71 -15.38
CA ASP A 726 -27.42 16.24 -16.42
C ASP A 726 -26.47 15.14 -15.90
N ASN A 727 -25.74 14.48 -16.82
CA ASN A 727 -24.86 13.36 -16.47
C ASN A 727 -23.66 13.78 -15.60
N GLU A 728 -23.20 15.04 -15.68
CA GLU A 728 -22.13 15.53 -14.82
C GLU A 728 -22.61 15.62 -13.36
N LYS A 729 -23.77 16.25 -13.11
CA LYS A 729 -24.35 16.37 -11.77
C LYS A 729 -24.73 14.99 -11.20
N ARG A 730 -25.24 14.06 -12.01
CA ARG A 730 -25.48 12.66 -11.61
C ARG A 730 -24.20 11.97 -11.15
N MET A 731 -23.08 12.18 -11.85
CA MET A 731 -21.78 11.62 -11.51
C MET A 731 -21.16 12.28 -10.27
N ARG A 732 -21.30 13.60 -10.09
CA ARG A 732 -20.91 14.28 -8.85
C ARG A 732 -21.71 13.76 -7.64
N LEU A 733 -23.00 13.42 -7.82
CA LEU A 733 -23.82 12.76 -6.80
C LEU A 733 -23.35 11.32 -6.52
N LEU A 734 -22.96 10.55 -7.56
CA LEU A 734 -22.35 9.24 -7.37
C LEU A 734 -21.07 9.37 -6.52
N GLN A 735 -20.13 10.23 -6.90
CA GLN A 735 -18.92 10.53 -6.12
C GLN A 735 -19.21 11.01 -4.69
N PHE A 736 -20.29 11.77 -4.48
CA PHE A 736 -20.69 12.20 -3.13
C PHE A 736 -21.10 11.02 -2.25
N VAL A 737 -21.81 10.03 -2.79
CA VAL A 737 -22.40 8.92 -2.02
C VAL A 737 -21.52 7.67 -1.95
N THR A 738 -20.69 7.41 -2.97
CA THR A 738 -19.84 6.20 -3.07
C THR A 738 -18.35 6.50 -2.95
N GLY A 739 -17.94 7.76 -3.00
CA GLY A 739 -16.52 8.17 -2.98
C GLY A 739 -15.76 7.99 -4.30
N THR A 740 -16.41 7.52 -5.38
CA THR A 740 -15.79 7.26 -6.70
C THR A 740 -16.74 7.63 -7.85
N CYS A 741 -16.22 8.03 -9.00
CA CYS A 741 -17.00 8.29 -10.21
C CYS A 741 -17.30 7.01 -11.02
N ARG A 742 -16.55 5.94 -10.75
CA ARG A 742 -16.60 4.67 -11.47
C ARG A 742 -17.72 3.74 -10.97
N LEU A 743 -18.35 3.01 -11.88
CA LEU A 743 -19.23 1.88 -11.55
C LEU A 743 -18.57 0.52 -11.86
N PRO A 744 -18.94 -0.56 -11.14
CA PRO A 744 -18.59 -1.93 -11.50
C PRO A 744 -19.11 -2.32 -12.90
N VAL A 745 -18.53 -3.38 -13.48
CA VAL A 745 -18.91 -3.89 -14.83
C VAL A 745 -20.38 -4.32 -14.89
N GLY A 746 -20.94 -4.85 -13.80
CA GLY A 746 -22.36 -5.18 -13.64
C GLY A 746 -23.26 -4.03 -13.15
N GLY A 747 -22.76 -2.79 -13.17
CA GLY A 747 -23.52 -1.59 -12.79
C GLY A 747 -23.81 -1.49 -11.29
N PHE A 748 -24.95 -0.90 -10.94
CA PHE A 748 -25.38 -0.66 -9.56
C PHE A 748 -25.75 -1.95 -8.80
N ALA A 749 -25.90 -3.08 -9.51
CA ALA A 749 -26.14 -4.38 -8.89
C ALA A 749 -24.93 -4.87 -8.06
N ASP A 750 -23.72 -4.61 -8.54
CA ASP A 750 -22.46 -5.16 -8.03
C ASP A 750 -21.64 -4.12 -7.25
N LEU A 751 -22.28 -3.06 -6.76
CA LEU A 751 -21.62 -2.05 -5.92
C LEU A 751 -21.02 -2.69 -4.66
N MET A 752 -19.77 -2.32 -4.38
CA MET A 752 -18.99 -2.73 -3.20
C MET A 752 -18.93 -1.58 -2.18
N GLY A 753 -18.70 -1.92 -0.92
CA GLY A 753 -18.42 -0.99 0.18
C GLY A 753 -17.29 -1.52 1.08
N SER A 754 -17.09 -0.93 2.27
CA SER A 754 -16.03 -1.32 3.21
C SER A 754 -16.11 -2.77 3.73
N ASN A 755 -17.31 -3.37 3.63
CA ASN A 755 -17.65 -4.70 4.14
C ASN A 755 -18.21 -5.64 3.04
N GLY A 756 -17.76 -5.48 1.79
CA GLY A 756 -18.15 -6.33 0.65
C GLY A 756 -19.31 -5.77 -0.18
N PRO A 757 -20.10 -6.62 -0.86
CA PRO A 757 -21.21 -6.19 -1.72
C PRO A 757 -22.27 -5.37 -0.97
N GLN A 758 -22.40 -4.09 -1.34
CA GLN A 758 -23.16 -3.08 -0.61
C GLN A 758 -23.82 -2.09 -1.58
N LYS A 759 -25.13 -2.28 -1.82
CA LYS A 759 -25.89 -1.46 -2.78
C LYS A 759 -26.11 -0.03 -2.30
N PHE A 760 -26.33 0.88 -3.26
CA PHE A 760 -26.68 2.28 -3.03
C PHE A 760 -27.92 2.40 -2.13
N CYS A 761 -27.83 3.21 -1.06
CA CYS A 761 -28.83 3.25 0.01
C CYS A 761 -29.33 4.69 0.27
N LEU A 762 -30.65 4.86 0.35
CA LEU A 762 -31.29 6.10 0.82
C LEU A 762 -31.88 5.89 2.21
N GLU A 763 -31.39 6.61 3.22
CA GLU A 763 -31.83 6.47 4.61
C GLU A 763 -32.45 7.77 5.15
N LYS A 764 -33.59 7.66 5.86
CA LYS A 764 -34.26 8.81 6.48
C LYS A 764 -33.58 9.18 7.80
N VAL A 765 -32.72 10.20 7.76
CA VAL A 765 -31.97 10.72 8.94
C VAL A 765 -32.16 12.23 9.06
N GLY A 766 -32.18 12.74 10.29
CA GLY A 766 -32.10 14.18 10.56
C GLY A 766 -33.40 14.98 10.45
N LYS A 767 -33.24 16.32 10.41
CA LYS A 767 -34.31 17.32 10.41
C LYS A 767 -34.39 18.05 9.08
N GLU A 768 -35.55 18.62 8.76
CA GLU A 768 -35.83 19.31 7.49
C GLU A 768 -34.90 20.48 7.12
N ASN A 769 -34.19 21.05 8.10
CA ASN A 769 -33.24 22.15 7.89
C ASN A 769 -31.80 21.67 7.62
N TRP A 770 -31.49 20.42 7.93
CA TRP A 770 -30.16 19.81 7.75
C TRP A 770 -29.84 19.64 6.26
N LEU A 771 -28.55 19.57 5.93
CA LEU A 771 -28.09 19.11 4.61
C LEU A 771 -28.12 17.57 4.54
N PRO A 772 -28.25 16.98 3.35
CA PRO A 772 -28.08 15.53 3.20
C PRO A 772 -26.59 15.17 3.36
N ARG A 773 -26.31 14.00 3.93
CA ARG A 773 -24.94 13.56 4.27
C ARG A 773 -24.64 12.20 3.68
N SER A 774 -23.41 11.95 3.26
CA SER A 774 -22.99 10.65 2.73
C SER A 774 -22.10 9.89 3.70
N HIS A 775 -22.22 8.56 3.67
CA HIS A 775 -21.32 7.60 4.32
C HIS A 775 -20.79 6.70 3.20
N THR A 776 -19.60 6.99 2.68
CA THR A 776 -19.14 6.42 1.40
C THR A 776 -18.95 4.91 1.51
N CYS A 777 -18.34 4.46 2.61
CA CYS A 777 -18.14 3.06 2.99
C CYS A 777 -19.40 2.16 2.92
N PHE A 778 -20.60 2.76 3.01
CA PHE A 778 -21.89 2.07 2.92
C PHE A 778 -22.69 2.37 1.64
N ASN A 779 -22.13 3.15 0.70
CA ASN A 779 -22.84 3.75 -0.43
C ASN A 779 -24.16 4.42 -0.01
N ARG A 780 -24.18 5.07 1.16
CA ARG A 780 -25.40 5.59 1.81
C ARG A 780 -25.49 7.11 1.74
N LEU A 781 -26.67 7.59 1.35
CA LEU A 781 -27.10 8.97 1.49
C LEU A 781 -28.15 9.07 2.61
N ASP A 782 -27.81 9.79 3.68
CA ASP A 782 -28.74 10.33 4.66
C ASP A 782 -29.55 11.44 3.96
N LEU A 783 -30.85 11.21 3.73
CA LEU A 783 -31.74 12.13 3.05
C LEU A 783 -32.81 12.65 4.02
N PRO A 784 -32.69 13.90 4.52
CA PRO A 784 -33.66 14.46 5.46
C PRO A 784 -35.10 14.53 4.92
N PRO A 785 -36.11 14.48 5.81
CA PRO A 785 -37.52 14.47 5.42
C PRO A 785 -38.02 15.88 5.05
N TYR A 786 -37.47 16.45 3.98
CA TYR A 786 -37.84 17.77 3.43
C TYR A 786 -39.35 17.88 3.14
N LYS A 787 -39.89 19.10 3.19
CA LYS A 787 -41.33 19.38 3.00
C LYS A 787 -41.73 19.65 1.55
N SER A 788 -40.79 20.01 0.67
CA SER A 788 -41.06 20.30 -0.75
C SER A 788 -40.00 19.73 -1.70
N TYR A 789 -40.35 19.69 -2.99
CA TYR A 789 -39.44 19.32 -4.07
C TYR A 789 -38.24 20.29 -4.16
N GLU A 790 -38.51 21.60 -4.20
CA GLU A 790 -37.46 22.62 -4.32
C GLU A 790 -36.49 22.61 -3.12
N GLN A 791 -36.98 22.38 -1.90
CA GLN A 791 -36.11 22.26 -0.71
C GLN A 791 -35.14 21.07 -0.84
N LEU A 792 -35.61 19.92 -1.35
CA LEU A 792 -34.76 18.77 -1.62
C LEU A 792 -33.74 19.08 -2.72
N LYS A 793 -34.18 19.73 -3.81
CA LYS A 793 -33.36 20.11 -4.97
C LYS A 793 -32.24 21.09 -4.58
N GLU A 794 -32.57 22.16 -3.85
CA GLU A 794 -31.63 23.14 -3.31
C GLU A 794 -30.60 22.47 -2.38
N LYS A 795 -31.06 21.77 -1.34
CA LYS A 795 -30.19 21.17 -0.32
C LYS A 795 -29.29 20.06 -0.86
N LEU A 796 -29.79 19.29 -1.83
CA LEU A 796 -29.00 18.23 -2.48
C LEU A 796 -27.99 18.81 -3.48
N MET A 797 -28.35 19.81 -4.28
CA MET A 797 -27.37 20.50 -5.14
C MET A 797 -26.25 21.13 -4.33
N PHE A 798 -26.59 21.87 -3.26
CA PHE A 798 -25.61 22.47 -2.35
C PHE A 798 -24.65 21.40 -1.81
N ALA A 799 -25.17 20.30 -1.26
CA ALA A 799 -24.35 19.23 -0.70
C ALA A 799 -23.50 18.46 -1.73
N ILE A 800 -23.86 18.46 -3.02
CA ILE A 800 -23.03 17.86 -4.09
C ILE A 800 -21.91 18.81 -4.52
N GLU A 801 -22.20 20.11 -4.63
CA GLU A 801 -21.24 21.12 -5.13
C GLU A 801 -20.26 21.61 -4.04
N GLU A 802 -20.69 21.65 -2.77
CA GLU A 802 -19.93 22.15 -1.61
C GLU A 802 -19.04 21.08 -0.92
N THR A 803 -18.52 20.13 -1.70
CA THR A 803 -17.85 18.94 -1.14
C THR A 803 -16.37 19.13 -0.75
N GLU A 804 -15.89 20.39 -0.73
CA GLU A 804 -14.66 20.80 -0.05
C GLU A 804 -14.99 21.92 0.96
N GLY A 805 -15.11 21.59 2.26
CA GLY A 805 -15.14 22.61 3.33
C GLY A 805 -15.89 22.25 4.61
N PHE A 806 -16.97 21.48 4.56
CA PHE A 806 -17.87 21.32 5.71
C PHE A 806 -17.44 20.22 6.71
N GLY A 807 -16.48 20.60 7.56
CA GLY A 807 -16.15 19.95 8.84
C GLY A 807 -16.58 20.75 10.08
N GLN A 808 -17.45 21.75 9.89
CA GLN A 808 -18.03 22.57 10.95
C GLN A 808 -19.56 22.33 11.01
N GLU A 809 -19.97 21.52 11.98
CA GLU A 809 -21.13 21.82 12.83
C GLU A 809 -20.57 22.43 14.14
#